data_AF-A0A0B2WS07-F1
#
_entry.id   AF-A0A0B2WS07-F1
#
_cell.length_a   1.000
_cell.length_b   1.000
_cell.length_c   1.000
_cell.angle_alpha   90.00
_cell.angle_beta   90.00
_cell.angle_gamma   90.00
#
_symmetry.space_group_name_H-M   'P 1'
#
loop_
_entity.id
_entity.type
_entity.pdbx_description
1 polymer ?
#
loop_
_entity_poly.entity_id
_entity_poly.type
_entity_poly.pdbx_seq_one_letter_code
_entity_poly.pdbx_strand_id
1 'polypeptide(L)'
;MKDYLKFYQRSFDRLRLTHGSKGPSKSEIDAYATWELNYEQLERKNTEASSDAIQLLQVFAFFHRENLAPEIFSKALRNFKIEADQEEKEPENEFKATTTWKQWFRGMGVLVVAFLKKNRGPPPIPRLLRHGRKSGRLEECEDRILYALRELTDLSLIERNSHNDTYVMHPIIHIYARERPRMKLVDQVLWADIAGIVLASSILLPPLGVGEEVEKYHISLLAHVEQVELCRDDLRDRISKKEPSWTSWLTAAPTVWLTAAPTVNVDLLRMKAKFAFVYATCAKWDKARSLLQEVKTICDSVLGAHNPRSRRATLFLSDVLLCMDRSVEAADLQEALLKTCSDFLGKDHPETLRVMSKLGGTLWQRGQYTTALDLQRSAVAGMRVQLTAEHPDTLEAIDNLGRTVAKFWTPDSIEESRVLHTEAIEGMTKTHGAEHAQTLAAKENLCRILVLLGGDYFNMADELMSHVLETRKTKLGKEHAQTLLATANYSIVKCGVGDFDEAERLMSLGLPIAERNLGENHIGALFGRQVLACILMQQGRLSEAEEMLRRVTEKQKSMESRRGNYHPDRLGALIDLARCSYLQGKIAESVRSCEEAIEGFTSIAIQEHPLASSLKAAREQMLRQEGQANSNVKRGPQTKVVFPAIFFKFPEN
;
A
#
# COMPACT_ATOMS: atom_id res chain seq x y z
N MET A 1 -15.93 -21.07 -32.83
CA MET A 1 -15.24 -21.20 -31.52
C MET A 1 -15.97 -20.50 -30.35
N LYS A 2 -16.56 -19.30 -30.51
CA LYS A 2 -17.28 -18.59 -29.42
C LYS A 2 -18.46 -19.36 -28.81
N ASP A 3 -19.12 -20.25 -29.55
CA ASP A 3 -20.27 -21.02 -29.05
C ASP A 3 -19.91 -22.34 -28.36
N TYR A 4 -18.67 -22.80 -28.47
CA TYR A 4 -18.23 -24.07 -27.89
C TYR A 4 -18.27 -24.02 -26.36
N LEU A 5 -17.72 -22.98 -25.73
CA LEU A 5 -17.76 -22.83 -24.26
C LEU A 5 -19.20 -22.72 -23.73
N LYS A 6 -20.08 -22.00 -24.44
CA LYS A 6 -21.51 -21.90 -24.08
C LYS A 6 -22.24 -23.24 -24.20
N PHE A 7 -21.94 -24.02 -25.25
CA PHE A 7 -22.48 -25.35 -25.44
C PHE A 7 -22.06 -26.30 -24.31
N TYR A 8 -20.79 -26.26 -23.92
CA TYR A 8 -20.26 -27.04 -22.79
C TYR A 8 -20.87 -26.60 -21.47
N GLN A 9 -20.95 -25.30 -21.21
CA GLN A 9 -21.57 -24.79 -19.98
C GLN A 9 -23.03 -25.24 -19.85
N ARG A 10 -23.84 -25.14 -20.91
CA ARG A 10 -25.21 -25.65 -20.91
C ARG A 10 -25.29 -27.17 -20.67
N SER A 11 -24.40 -27.93 -21.28
CA SER A 11 -24.36 -29.39 -21.12
C SER A 11 -23.92 -29.78 -19.70
N PHE A 12 -22.98 -29.04 -19.12
CA PHE A 12 -22.51 -29.18 -17.74
C PHE A 12 -23.59 -28.82 -16.72
N ASP A 13 -24.33 -27.74 -16.95
CA ASP A 13 -25.45 -27.34 -16.09
C ASP A 13 -26.58 -28.39 -16.14
N ARG A 14 -26.87 -28.95 -17.32
CA ARG A 14 -27.81 -30.09 -17.45
C ARG A 14 -27.35 -31.31 -16.65
N LEU A 15 -26.09 -31.72 -16.80
CA LEU A 15 -25.47 -32.82 -16.04
C LEU A 15 -25.65 -32.66 -14.52
N ARG A 16 -25.42 -31.44 -14.01
CA ARG A 16 -25.61 -31.10 -12.59
C ARG A 16 -27.06 -31.20 -12.14
N LEU A 17 -28.01 -30.82 -12.98
CA LEU A 17 -29.45 -30.83 -12.68
C LEU A 17 -30.06 -32.25 -12.77
N THR A 18 -29.58 -33.11 -13.66
CA THR A 18 -30.11 -34.47 -13.88
C THR A 18 -29.89 -35.44 -12.71
N HIS A 19 -28.97 -35.14 -11.78
CA HIS A 19 -28.74 -35.95 -10.58
C HIS A 19 -29.91 -35.96 -9.57
N GLY A 20 -31.03 -35.29 -9.88
CA GLY A 20 -32.29 -35.37 -9.12
C GLY A 20 -33.24 -36.52 -9.49
N SER A 21 -33.16 -37.16 -10.68
CA SER A 21 -34.03 -38.34 -10.96
C SER A 21 -33.74 -39.21 -12.20
N LYS A 22 -32.91 -38.79 -13.17
CA LYS A 22 -32.55 -39.63 -14.34
C LYS A 22 -31.14 -39.31 -14.79
N GLY A 23 -30.28 -40.34 -14.89
CA GLY A 23 -28.87 -40.19 -15.28
C GLY A 23 -28.67 -39.57 -16.67
N PRO A 24 -27.47 -39.01 -16.94
CA PRO A 24 -27.21 -38.22 -18.15
C PRO A 24 -27.15 -39.04 -19.44
N SER A 25 -27.34 -38.36 -20.58
CA SER A 25 -27.31 -38.99 -21.91
C SER A 25 -25.88 -39.32 -22.38
N LYS A 26 -25.74 -40.34 -23.24
CA LYS A 26 -24.44 -40.90 -23.68
C LYS A 26 -23.52 -39.86 -24.36
N SER A 27 -24.09 -38.96 -25.18
CA SER A 27 -23.33 -37.89 -25.84
C SER A 27 -22.87 -36.76 -24.90
N GLU A 28 -23.57 -36.54 -23.78
CA GLU A 28 -23.15 -35.59 -22.74
C GLU A 28 -22.05 -36.16 -21.86
N ILE A 29 -21.91 -37.49 -21.80
CA ILE A 29 -20.83 -38.18 -21.12
C ILE A 29 -19.55 -38.14 -21.97
N ASP A 30 -19.63 -38.32 -23.30
CA ASP A 30 -18.45 -38.56 -24.15
C ASP A 30 -17.38 -37.46 -24.13
N ALA A 31 -17.75 -36.17 -24.07
CA ALA A 31 -16.76 -35.07 -24.03
C ALA A 31 -16.12 -34.85 -22.64
N TYR A 32 -16.78 -35.33 -21.58
CA TYR A 32 -16.31 -35.21 -20.20
C TYR A 32 -15.75 -36.53 -19.66
N ALA A 33 -16.05 -37.64 -20.34
CA ALA A 33 -15.52 -38.98 -20.06
C ALA A 33 -13.99 -38.96 -20.15
N THR A 34 -13.40 -38.26 -21.12
CA THR A 34 -11.95 -38.17 -21.24
C THR A 34 -11.30 -37.55 -19.99
N TRP A 35 -11.88 -36.49 -19.43
CA TRP A 35 -11.38 -35.86 -18.21
C TRP A 35 -11.58 -36.73 -16.98
N GLU A 36 -12.77 -37.30 -16.84
CA GLU A 36 -13.11 -38.18 -15.72
C GLU A 36 -12.23 -39.44 -15.74
N LEU A 37 -11.93 -40.00 -16.91
CA LEU A 37 -11.04 -41.14 -17.08
C LEU A 37 -9.61 -40.80 -16.66
N ASN A 38 -9.08 -39.63 -17.06
CA ASN A 38 -7.74 -39.19 -16.65
C ASN A 38 -7.66 -38.97 -15.12
N TYR A 39 -8.71 -38.40 -14.53
CA TYR A 39 -8.80 -38.23 -13.07
C TYR A 39 -8.90 -39.59 -12.34
N GLU A 40 -9.76 -40.49 -12.80
CA GLU A 40 -9.87 -41.85 -12.26
C GLU A 40 -8.56 -42.65 -12.44
N GLN A 41 -7.80 -42.39 -13.50
CA GLN A 41 -6.48 -42.98 -13.69
C GLN A 41 -5.49 -42.54 -12.60
N LEU A 42 -5.50 -41.26 -12.20
CA LEU A 42 -4.69 -40.78 -11.06
C LEU A 42 -5.12 -41.42 -9.75
N GLU A 43 -6.44 -41.58 -9.53
CA GLU A 43 -6.97 -42.26 -8.34
C GLU A 43 -6.56 -43.73 -8.29
N ARG A 44 -6.60 -44.43 -9.44
CA ARG A 44 -6.20 -45.85 -9.55
C ARG A 44 -4.71 -46.06 -9.39
N LYS A 45 -3.86 -45.15 -9.88
CA LYS A 45 -2.40 -45.20 -9.68
C LYS A 45 -2.05 -45.25 -8.18
N ASN A 46 -2.77 -44.45 -7.37
CA ASN A 46 -2.63 -44.37 -5.91
C ASN A 46 -1.16 -44.28 -5.43
N THR A 47 -0.31 -43.58 -6.19
CA THR A 47 1.06 -43.28 -5.80
C THR A 47 1.11 -41.96 -5.04
N GLU A 48 2.25 -41.65 -4.41
CA GLU A 48 2.42 -40.35 -3.77
C GLU A 48 2.29 -39.20 -4.79
N ALA A 49 2.96 -39.33 -5.94
CA ALA A 49 2.87 -38.36 -7.02
C ALA A 49 1.44 -38.19 -7.57
N SER A 50 0.69 -39.28 -7.74
CA SER A 50 -0.69 -39.20 -8.23
C SER A 50 -1.65 -38.61 -7.19
N SER A 51 -1.44 -38.88 -5.90
CA SER A 51 -2.19 -38.24 -4.81
C SER A 51 -1.89 -36.74 -4.72
N ASP A 52 -0.63 -36.33 -4.88
CA ASP A 52 -0.25 -34.91 -4.88
C ASP A 52 -0.78 -34.19 -6.12
N ALA A 53 -0.75 -34.84 -7.29
CA ALA A 53 -1.32 -34.34 -8.54
C ALA A 53 -2.82 -34.02 -8.41
N ILE A 54 -3.60 -34.91 -7.77
CA ILE A 54 -5.03 -34.67 -7.51
C ILE A 54 -5.24 -33.41 -6.66
N GLN A 55 -4.43 -33.20 -5.63
CA GLN A 55 -4.58 -32.02 -4.76
C GLN A 55 -4.14 -30.74 -5.44
N LEU A 56 -3.06 -30.77 -6.24
CA LEU A 56 -2.67 -29.63 -7.07
C LEU A 56 -3.76 -29.26 -8.07
N LEU A 57 -4.34 -30.26 -8.74
CA LEU A 57 -5.46 -30.05 -9.67
C LEU A 57 -6.66 -29.40 -8.98
N GLN A 58 -7.00 -29.87 -7.77
CA GLN A 58 -8.09 -29.31 -6.98
C GLN A 58 -7.81 -27.87 -6.53
N VAL A 59 -6.57 -27.53 -6.16
CA VAL A 59 -6.19 -26.14 -5.83
C VAL A 59 -6.23 -25.26 -7.08
N PHE A 60 -5.64 -25.70 -8.19
CA PHE A 60 -5.60 -24.95 -9.45
C PHE A 60 -6.98 -24.68 -10.05
N ALA A 61 -7.96 -25.56 -9.80
CA ALA A 61 -9.34 -25.34 -10.23
C ALA A 61 -10.01 -24.08 -9.64
N PHE A 62 -9.48 -23.57 -8.51
CA PHE A 62 -9.94 -22.33 -7.87
C PHE A 62 -9.03 -21.13 -8.17
N PHE A 63 -7.84 -21.36 -8.72
CA PHE A 63 -6.97 -20.28 -9.20
C PHE A 63 -7.43 -19.79 -10.57
N HIS A 64 -6.96 -18.61 -10.99
CA HIS A 64 -7.09 -18.22 -12.40
C HIS A 64 -6.47 -19.28 -13.31
N ARG A 65 -7.16 -19.62 -14.41
CA ARG A 65 -6.81 -20.76 -15.29
C ARG A 65 -5.50 -20.59 -16.07
N GLU A 66 -4.96 -19.38 -16.13
CA GLU A 66 -3.69 -19.04 -16.78
C GLU A 66 -2.67 -18.62 -15.72
N ASN A 67 -1.37 -18.75 -16.03
CA ASN A 67 -0.24 -18.38 -15.18
C ASN A 67 -0.16 -19.14 -13.85
N LEU A 68 -0.55 -20.41 -13.82
CA LEU A 68 -0.45 -21.26 -12.63
C LEU A 68 1.03 -21.52 -12.29
N ALA A 69 1.60 -20.70 -11.41
CA ALA A 69 3.00 -20.75 -11.04
C ALA A 69 3.25 -21.75 -9.90
N PRO A 70 4.17 -22.73 -10.07
CA PRO A 70 4.57 -23.64 -8.98
C PRO A 70 5.19 -22.92 -7.78
N GLU A 71 5.79 -21.75 -8.04
CA GLU A 71 6.41 -20.89 -7.03
C GLU A 71 5.45 -20.49 -5.88
N ILE A 72 4.13 -20.49 -6.13
CA ILE A 72 3.12 -20.23 -5.10
C ILE A 72 3.26 -21.23 -3.94
N PHE A 73 3.48 -22.51 -4.25
CA PHE A 73 3.60 -23.56 -3.23
C PHE A 73 4.95 -23.52 -2.52
N SER A 74 6.04 -23.25 -3.24
CA SER A 74 7.37 -23.12 -2.62
C SER A 74 7.43 -21.91 -1.68
N LYS A 75 6.89 -20.75 -2.08
CA LYS A 75 6.73 -19.59 -1.19
C LYS A 75 5.81 -19.92 -0.01
N ALA A 76 4.69 -20.62 -0.22
CA ALA A 76 3.80 -21.03 0.87
C ALA A 76 4.47 -21.94 1.92
N LEU A 77 5.48 -22.72 1.53
CA LEU A 77 6.31 -23.50 2.45
C LEU A 77 7.36 -22.64 3.15
N ARG A 78 8.11 -21.83 2.38
CA ARG A 78 9.19 -20.99 2.91
C ARG A 78 8.66 -19.96 3.90
N ASN A 79 7.60 -19.26 3.52
CA ASN A 79 6.98 -18.22 4.33
C ASN A 79 6.41 -18.75 5.65
N PHE A 80 5.94 -20.00 5.69
CA PHE A 80 5.46 -20.60 6.94
C PHE A 80 6.56 -20.62 8.01
N LYS A 81 7.82 -20.94 7.62
CA LYS A 81 8.96 -20.89 8.54
C LYS A 81 9.25 -19.45 8.97
N ILE A 82 9.29 -18.52 8.01
CA ILE A 82 9.55 -17.10 8.28
C ILE A 82 8.52 -16.53 9.27
N GLU A 83 7.23 -16.83 9.08
CA GLU A 83 6.16 -16.41 9.97
C GLU A 83 6.26 -17.07 11.35
N ALA A 84 6.60 -18.36 11.42
CA ALA A 84 6.80 -19.07 12.68
C ALA A 84 7.97 -18.50 13.48
N ASP A 85 9.13 -18.28 12.83
CA ASP A 85 10.32 -17.69 13.43
C ASP A 85 10.05 -16.26 13.94
N GLN A 86 9.15 -15.52 13.27
CA GLN A 86 8.73 -14.19 13.71
C GLN A 86 7.75 -14.26 14.88
N GLU A 87 6.78 -15.18 14.86
CA GLU A 87 5.84 -15.40 15.97
C GLU A 87 6.58 -15.82 17.26
N GLU A 88 7.69 -16.57 17.16
CA GLU A 88 8.55 -16.91 18.30
C GLU A 88 9.36 -15.72 18.85
N LYS A 89 9.68 -14.74 18.00
CA LYS A 89 10.42 -13.52 18.38
C LYS A 89 9.53 -12.42 18.95
N GLU A 90 8.24 -12.41 18.66
CA GLU A 90 7.28 -11.51 19.32
C GLU A 90 7.19 -11.95 20.81
N PRO A 91 7.62 -11.12 21.79
CA PRO A 91 7.69 -11.56 23.17
C PRO A 91 6.31 -11.97 23.69
N GLU A 92 6.17 -13.20 24.19
CA GLU A 92 4.95 -13.72 24.86
C GLU A 92 4.57 -12.94 26.15
N ASN A 93 5.30 -11.87 26.49
CA ASN A 93 5.25 -11.14 27.76
C ASN A 93 4.55 -9.77 27.69
N GLU A 94 3.47 -9.62 26.91
CA GLU A 94 2.65 -8.38 26.92
C GLU A 94 1.43 -8.45 27.88
N PHE A 95 1.40 -9.39 28.83
CA PHE A 95 0.33 -9.49 29.84
C PHE A 95 0.86 -9.50 31.28
N LYS A 96 1.25 -8.31 31.77
CA LYS A 96 1.27 -8.00 33.22
C LYS A 96 0.67 -6.62 33.49
N ALA A 97 -0.54 -6.38 33.00
CA ALA A 97 -1.39 -5.37 33.62
C ALA A 97 -1.93 -5.94 34.95
N THR A 98 -1.68 -5.24 36.05
CA THR A 98 -2.14 -5.56 37.41
C THR A 98 -3.65 -5.74 37.45
N THR A 99 -4.12 -6.97 37.25
CA THR A 99 -5.54 -7.26 37.15
C THR A 99 -6.09 -7.50 38.55
N THR A 100 -6.83 -6.54 39.09
CA THR A 100 -7.59 -6.72 40.33
C THR A 100 -8.60 -7.85 40.14
N TRP A 101 -8.82 -8.67 41.17
CA TRP A 101 -9.69 -9.87 41.17
C TRP A 101 -11.10 -9.68 40.57
N LYS A 102 -11.62 -8.44 40.52
CA LYS A 102 -12.89 -8.08 39.86
C LYS A 102 -12.82 -7.94 38.33
N GLN A 103 -11.66 -7.72 37.73
CA GLN A 103 -11.45 -7.79 36.26
C GLN A 103 -11.22 -9.23 35.78
N TRP A 104 -10.76 -10.13 36.66
CA TRP A 104 -10.64 -11.56 36.37
C TRP A 104 -12.00 -12.20 36.02
N PHE A 105 -13.10 -11.76 36.65
CA PHE A 105 -14.47 -12.20 36.30
C PHE A 105 -14.97 -11.65 34.94
N ARG A 106 -14.36 -10.61 34.38
CA ARG A 106 -14.56 -10.21 32.96
C ARG A 106 -13.70 -11.02 31.99
N GLY A 107 -12.77 -11.84 32.51
CA GLY A 107 -11.90 -12.77 31.78
C GLY A 107 -12.56 -14.06 31.31
N MET A 108 -13.89 -14.15 31.30
CA MET A 108 -14.60 -15.28 30.67
C MET A 108 -14.32 -15.37 29.14
N GLY A 109 -13.89 -14.26 28.52
CA GLY A 109 -13.39 -14.24 27.14
C GLY A 109 -12.05 -14.97 26.93
N VAL A 110 -11.21 -15.07 27.97
CA VAL A 110 -9.94 -15.83 27.90
C VAL A 110 -10.21 -17.34 27.91
N LEU A 111 -11.27 -17.79 28.59
CA LEU A 111 -11.74 -19.17 28.52
C LEU A 111 -12.34 -19.51 27.15
N VAL A 112 -13.01 -18.57 26.49
CA VAL A 112 -13.48 -18.74 25.10
C VAL A 112 -12.30 -18.78 24.12
N VAL A 113 -11.27 -17.94 24.28
CA VAL A 113 -10.05 -17.98 23.45
C VAL A 113 -9.21 -19.24 23.71
N ALA A 114 -9.10 -19.70 24.96
CA ALA A 114 -8.45 -20.96 25.30
C ALA A 114 -9.26 -22.17 24.81
N PHE A 115 -10.59 -22.14 24.90
CA PHE A 115 -11.50 -23.14 24.34
C PHE A 115 -11.46 -23.16 22.79
N LEU A 116 -11.35 -21.98 22.16
CA LEU A 116 -11.14 -21.80 20.71
C LEU A 116 -9.74 -22.18 20.25
N LYS A 117 -8.71 -22.16 21.12
CA LYS A 117 -7.38 -22.74 20.87
C LYS A 117 -7.40 -24.27 21.04
N LYS A 118 -8.16 -24.80 22.00
CA LYS A 118 -8.16 -26.23 22.37
C LYS A 118 -8.89 -27.15 21.37
N ASN A 119 -9.74 -26.60 20.49
CA ASN A 119 -10.49 -27.35 19.48
C ASN A 119 -10.03 -27.14 18.03
N ARG A 120 -8.78 -26.73 17.78
CA ARG A 120 -8.27 -26.55 16.40
C ARG A 120 -7.52 -27.79 15.91
N GLY A 121 -8.08 -28.45 14.89
CA GLY A 121 -7.25 -29.21 13.95
C GLY A 121 -6.35 -28.25 13.14
N PRO A 122 -5.23 -28.73 12.57
CA PRO A 122 -4.40 -27.91 11.68
C PRO A 122 -5.22 -27.39 10.50
N PRO A 123 -4.88 -26.21 9.92
CA PRO A 123 -5.59 -25.66 8.78
C PRO A 123 -5.65 -26.70 7.65
N PRO A 124 -6.77 -26.81 6.92
CA PRO A 124 -6.85 -27.71 5.79
C PRO A 124 -5.88 -27.19 4.72
N ILE A 125 -4.74 -27.85 4.62
CA ILE A 125 -3.73 -27.62 3.58
C ILE A 125 -3.47 -28.94 2.85
N PRO A 126 -3.02 -28.88 1.57
CA PRO A 126 -2.62 -30.06 0.83
C PRO A 126 -1.60 -30.90 1.62
N ARG A 127 -1.66 -32.22 1.45
CA ARG A 127 -0.75 -33.21 2.03
C ARG A 127 0.71 -32.83 1.77
N LEU A 128 1.00 -32.41 0.55
CA LEU A 128 2.32 -31.93 0.16
C LEU A 128 2.82 -30.78 1.06
N LEU A 129 2.01 -29.74 1.26
CA LEU A 129 2.38 -28.63 2.16
C LEU A 129 2.45 -29.08 3.62
N ARG A 130 1.55 -29.95 4.05
CA ARG A 130 1.55 -30.51 5.41
C ARG A 130 2.81 -31.32 5.69
N HIS A 131 3.25 -32.11 4.72
CA HIS A 131 4.46 -32.89 4.81
C HIS A 131 5.68 -31.97 4.89
N GLY A 132 5.80 -30.99 4.00
CA GLY A 132 6.91 -30.04 4.02
C GLY A 132 7.02 -29.21 5.29
N ARG A 133 5.88 -28.77 5.84
CA ARG A 133 5.85 -28.07 7.13
C ARG A 133 6.30 -28.96 8.31
N LYS A 134 6.05 -30.27 8.24
CA LYS A 134 6.44 -31.23 9.28
C LYS A 134 7.88 -31.71 9.14
N SER A 135 8.32 -32.03 7.92
CA SER A 135 9.66 -32.56 7.66
C SER A 135 10.74 -31.49 7.70
N GLY A 136 10.37 -30.22 7.43
CA GLY A 136 11.31 -29.12 7.33
C GLY A 136 12.19 -29.17 6.06
N ARG A 137 12.03 -30.18 5.21
CA ARG A 137 12.82 -30.40 3.98
C ARG A 137 12.11 -29.77 2.78
N LEU A 138 12.54 -28.56 2.43
CA LEU A 138 11.95 -27.77 1.35
C LEU A 138 12.19 -28.41 -0.02
N GLU A 139 13.42 -28.83 -0.30
CA GLU A 139 13.82 -29.44 -1.59
C GLU A 139 12.99 -30.68 -1.92
N GLU A 140 12.79 -31.58 -0.95
CA GLU A 140 11.96 -32.78 -1.11
C GLU A 140 10.51 -32.46 -1.50
N CYS A 141 9.97 -31.33 -1.02
CA CYS A 141 8.62 -30.91 -1.38
C CYS A 141 8.56 -30.23 -2.75
N GLU A 142 9.60 -29.48 -3.12
CA GLU A 142 9.75 -28.89 -4.45
C GLU A 142 9.82 -30.00 -5.51
N ASP A 143 10.58 -31.07 -5.26
CA ASP A 143 10.62 -32.25 -6.13
C ASP A 143 9.26 -32.92 -6.28
N ARG A 144 8.52 -33.09 -5.18
CA ARG A 144 7.17 -33.66 -5.22
C ARG A 144 6.18 -32.81 -6.01
N ILE A 145 6.29 -31.48 -5.94
CA ILE A 145 5.49 -30.57 -6.77
C ILE A 145 5.80 -30.83 -8.24
N LEU A 146 7.08 -30.93 -8.61
CA LEU A 146 7.49 -31.19 -9.99
C LEU A 146 7.00 -32.55 -10.50
N TYR A 147 7.08 -33.62 -9.70
CA TYR A 147 6.54 -34.93 -10.07
C TYR A 147 5.02 -34.90 -10.27
N ALA A 148 4.30 -34.22 -9.39
CA ALA A 148 2.86 -34.07 -9.49
C ALA A 148 2.45 -33.24 -10.73
N LEU A 149 3.17 -32.15 -11.03
CA LEU A 149 2.94 -31.34 -12.24
C LEU A 149 3.23 -32.14 -13.52
N ARG A 150 4.26 -32.99 -13.51
CA ARG A 150 4.57 -33.90 -14.62
C ARG A 150 3.44 -34.88 -14.87
N GLU A 151 2.92 -35.52 -13.82
CA GLU A 151 1.75 -36.42 -13.92
C GLU A 151 0.52 -35.71 -14.52
N LEU A 152 0.24 -34.47 -14.11
CA LEU A 152 -0.85 -33.67 -14.68
C LEU A 152 -0.60 -33.30 -16.14
N THR A 153 0.65 -33.01 -16.52
CA THR A 153 1.03 -32.67 -17.89
C THR A 153 0.95 -33.88 -18.81
N ASP A 154 1.43 -35.05 -18.36
CA ASP A 154 1.41 -36.31 -19.10
C ASP A 154 -0.04 -36.75 -19.43
N LEU A 155 -1.00 -36.40 -18.55
CA LEU A 155 -2.44 -36.64 -18.77
C LEU A 155 -3.15 -35.47 -19.47
N SER A 156 -2.42 -34.46 -19.94
CA SER A 156 -2.96 -33.25 -20.58
C SER A 156 -4.00 -32.50 -19.73
N LEU A 157 -3.94 -32.62 -18.40
CA LEU A 157 -4.81 -31.93 -17.46
C LEU A 157 -4.38 -30.46 -17.27
N ILE A 158 -3.10 -30.20 -17.47
CA ILE A 158 -2.48 -28.87 -17.53
C ILE A 158 -1.49 -28.84 -18.70
N GLU A 159 -1.21 -27.65 -19.21
CA GLU A 159 -0.21 -27.42 -20.24
C GLU A 159 0.89 -26.52 -19.69
N ARG A 160 2.17 -26.90 -19.88
CA ARG A 160 3.31 -26.11 -19.42
C ARG A 160 3.69 -25.06 -20.46
N ASN A 161 3.75 -23.81 -20.04
CA ASN A 161 4.36 -22.73 -20.81
C ASN A 161 5.85 -22.68 -20.51
N SER A 162 6.68 -23.04 -21.50
CA SER A 162 8.14 -23.08 -21.36
C SER A 162 8.81 -21.72 -21.18
N HIS A 163 8.12 -20.61 -21.52
CA HIS A 163 8.73 -19.27 -21.51
C HIS A 163 8.82 -18.66 -20.11
N ASN A 164 7.86 -18.97 -19.24
CA ASN A 164 7.75 -18.38 -17.89
C ASN A 164 7.58 -19.41 -16.78
N ASP A 165 7.76 -20.70 -17.09
CA ASP A 165 7.59 -21.84 -16.19
C ASP A 165 6.24 -21.86 -15.44
N THR A 166 5.18 -21.41 -16.13
CA THR A 166 3.81 -21.47 -15.61
C THR A 166 2.99 -22.53 -16.33
N TYR A 167 1.84 -22.87 -15.75
CA TYR A 167 0.92 -23.83 -16.33
C TYR A 167 -0.42 -23.17 -16.68
N VAL A 168 -1.12 -23.75 -17.63
CA VAL A 168 -2.45 -23.31 -18.06
C VAL A 168 -3.41 -24.50 -17.98
N MET A 169 -4.63 -24.24 -17.52
CA MET A 169 -5.74 -25.18 -17.60
C MET A 169 -6.68 -24.79 -18.72
N HIS A 170 -7.06 -25.77 -19.54
CA HIS A 170 -8.13 -25.58 -20.51
C HIS A 170 -9.44 -25.23 -19.77
N PRO A 171 -10.26 -24.26 -20.24
CA PRO A 171 -11.44 -23.78 -19.51
C PRO A 171 -12.43 -24.87 -19.09
N ILE A 172 -12.57 -25.94 -19.88
CA ILE A 172 -13.44 -27.07 -19.54
C ILE A 172 -12.90 -27.84 -18.33
N ILE A 173 -11.60 -28.15 -18.30
CA ILE A 173 -10.95 -28.85 -17.18
C ILE A 173 -11.08 -28.02 -15.92
N HIS A 174 -10.86 -26.70 -16.05
CA HIS A 174 -10.92 -25.75 -14.95
C HIS A 174 -12.28 -25.76 -14.24
N ILE A 175 -13.37 -25.66 -15.01
CA ILE A 175 -14.74 -25.73 -14.46
C ILE A 175 -15.02 -27.14 -13.91
N TYR A 176 -14.65 -28.18 -14.65
CA TYR A 176 -14.94 -29.56 -14.28
C TYR A 176 -14.23 -29.97 -12.98
N ALA A 177 -12.94 -29.64 -12.82
CA ALA A 177 -12.18 -29.92 -11.62
C ALA A 177 -12.75 -29.17 -10.40
N ARG A 178 -13.29 -27.96 -10.61
CA ARG A 178 -13.88 -27.14 -9.54
C ARG A 178 -15.26 -27.63 -9.11
N GLU A 179 -16.07 -28.07 -10.08
CA GLU A 179 -17.49 -28.34 -9.89
C GLU A 179 -17.86 -29.78 -10.27
N ARG A 180 -16.90 -30.71 -10.09
CA ARG A 180 -17.02 -32.11 -10.53
C ARG A 180 -18.37 -32.70 -10.11
N PRO A 181 -19.10 -33.42 -10.99
CA PRO A 181 -20.45 -33.92 -10.68
C PRO A 181 -20.55 -34.78 -9.41
N ARG A 182 -19.48 -35.51 -9.07
CA ARG A 182 -19.38 -36.36 -7.87
C ARG A 182 -18.98 -35.60 -6.58
N MET A 183 -18.66 -34.31 -6.67
CA MET A 183 -18.14 -33.49 -5.57
C MET A 183 -19.28 -32.75 -4.85
N LYS A 184 -19.38 -32.93 -3.52
CA LYS A 184 -20.43 -32.26 -2.74
C LYS A 184 -20.13 -30.76 -2.65
N LEU A 185 -21.17 -29.96 -2.41
CA LEU A 185 -21.01 -28.51 -2.22
C LEU A 185 -20.06 -28.17 -1.06
N VAL A 186 -20.09 -28.96 0.02
CA VAL A 186 -19.17 -28.82 1.16
C VAL A 186 -17.72 -29.07 0.75
N ASP A 187 -17.47 -30.02 -0.15
CA ASP A 187 -16.12 -30.29 -0.67
C ASP A 187 -15.65 -29.11 -1.54
N GLN A 188 -16.54 -28.52 -2.36
CA GLN A 188 -16.21 -27.34 -3.18
C GLN A 188 -15.80 -26.15 -2.29
N VAL A 189 -16.53 -25.92 -1.20
CA VAL A 189 -16.18 -24.90 -0.19
C VAL A 189 -14.83 -25.19 0.44
N LEU A 190 -14.59 -26.43 0.85
CA LEU A 190 -13.33 -26.84 1.46
C LEU A 190 -12.15 -26.57 0.52
N TRP A 191 -12.26 -26.93 -0.76
CA TRP A 191 -11.18 -26.70 -1.73
C TRP A 191 -11.01 -25.22 -2.09
N ALA A 192 -12.07 -24.42 -2.10
CA ALA A 192 -11.98 -22.96 -2.21
C ALA A 192 -11.26 -22.33 -1.01
N ASP A 193 -11.51 -22.84 0.20
CA ASP A 193 -10.78 -22.46 1.42
C ASP A 193 -9.32 -22.88 1.34
N ILE A 194 -9.03 -24.12 0.96
CA ILE A 194 -7.66 -24.62 0.80
C ILE A 194 -6.90 -23.76 -0.22
N ALA A 195 -7.48 -23.48 -1.38
CA ALA A 195 -6.85 -22.66 -2.42
C ALA A 195 -6.53 -21.24 -1.91
N GLY A 196 -7.48 -20.61 -1.22
CA GLY A 196 -7.26 -19.30 -0.60
C GLY A 196 -6.16 -19.32 0.46
N ILE A 197 -6.10 -20.35 1.31
CA ILE A 197 -5.05 -20.53 2.31
C ILE A 197 -3.69 -20.76 1.66
N VAL A 198 -3.61 -21.48 0.54
CA VAL A 198 -2.38 -21.69 -0.22
C VAL A 198 -1.86 -20.36 -0.77
N LEU A 199 -2.71 -19.57 -1.45
CA LEU A 199 -2.33 -18.23 -1.94
C LEU A 199 -1.88 -17.34 -0.79
N ALA A 200 -2.68 -17.25 0.27
CA ALA A 200 -2.35 -16.44 1.44
C ALA A 200 -1.05 -16.91 2.12
N SER A 201 -0.77 -18.20 2.17
CA SER A 201 0.49 -18.69 2.74
C SER A 201 1.70 -18.24 1.90
N SER A 202 1.51 -18.01 0.59
CA SER A 202 2.57 -17.52 -0.30
C SER A 202 2.87 -16.01 -0.19
N ILE A 203 2.05 -15.27 0.57
CA ILE A 203 2.18 -13.83 0.77
C ILE A 203 2.70 -13.55 2.19
N LEU A 204 3.71 -12.69 2.33
CA LEU A 204 4.17 -12.17 3.62
C LEU A 204 3.60 -10.76 3.84
N LEU A 205 3.11 -10.48 5.04
CA LEU A 205 2.74 -9.12 5.42
C LEU A 205 3.98 -8.33 5.87
N PRO A 206 4.02 -7.00 5.69
CA PRO A 206 5.10 -6.17 6.22
C PRO A 206 5.26 -6.36 7.74
N PRO A 207 6.49 -6.37 8.26
CA PRO A 207 7.76 -6.05 7.58
C PRO A 207 8.42 -7.24 6.85
N LEU A 208 7.85 -8.45 6.91
CA LEU A 208 8.51 -9.67 6.41
C LEU A 208 8.53 -9.77 4.87
N GLY A 209 7.58 -9.12 4.20
CA GLY A 209 7.45 -9.11 2.72
C GLY A 209 7.43 -7.70 2.18
N VAL A 210 8.59 -7.07 2.05
CA VAL A 210 8.75 -5.72 1.48
C VAL A 210 9.77 -5.74 0.34
N GLY A 211 9.58 -4.89 -0.67
CA GLY A 211 10.51 -4.72 -1.78
C GLY A 211 9.90 -4.97 -3.16
N GLU A 212 10.70 -4.71 -4.20
CA GLU A 212 10.27 -4.71 -5.61
C GLU A 212 9.81 -6.09 -6.10
N GLU A 213 10.50 -7.15 -5.69
CA GLU A 213 10.16 -8.53 -6.05
C GLU A 213 8.81 -8.97 -5.45
N VAL A 214 8.42 -8.37 -4.32
CA VAL A 214 7.10 -8.61 -3.70
C VAL A 214 6.00 -7.98 -4.53
N GLU A 215 6.20 -6.77 -5.05
CA GLU A 215 5.22 -6.08 -5.90
C GLU A 215 5.00 -6.82 -7.22
N LYS A 216 6.07 -7.23 -7.91
CA LYS A 216 5.99 -8.06 -9.13
C LYS A 216 5.24 -9.36 -8.87
N TYR A 217 5.53 -10.01 -7.75
CA TYR A 217 4.83 -11.22 -7.33
C TYR A 217 3.35 -10.97 -7.02
N HIS A 218 2.99 -9.88 -6.35
CA HIS A 218 1.58 -9.57 -6.10
C HIS A 218 0.80 -9.26 -7.38
N ILE A 219 1.42 -8.59 -8.35
CA ILE A 219 0.82 -8.37 -9.67
C ILE A 219 0.51 -9.72 -10.35
N SER A 220 1.42 -10.69 -10.27
CA SER A 220 1.17 -12.03 -10.83
C SER A 220 0.09 -12.80 -10.06
N LEU A 221 -0.07 -12.55 -8.76
CA LEU A 221 -1.11 -13.16 -7.94
C LEU A 221 -2.50 -12.55 -8.10
N LEU A 222 -2.63 -11.30 -8.57
CA LEU A 222 -3.89 -10.56 -8.57
C LEU A 222 -5.04 -11.35 -9.20
N ALA A 223 -4.83 -11.94 -10.38
CA ALA A 223 -5.86 -12.71 -11.06
C ALA A 223 -6.28 -13.97 -10.27
N HIS A 224 -5.33 -14.63 -9.59
CA HIS A 224 -5.63 -15.79 -8.76
C HIS A 224 -6.41 -15.40 -7.49
N VAL A 225 -6.03 -14.29 -6.84
CA VAL A 225 -6.76 -13.73 -5.69
C VAL A 225 -8.19 -13.41 -6.06
N GLU A 226 -8.40 -12.68 -7.16
CA GLU A 226 -9.74 -12.33 -7.64
C GLU A 226 -10.55 -13.58 -7.98
N GLN A 227 -9.95 -14.57 -8.65
CA GLN A 227 -10.64 -15.82 -9.00
C GLN A 227 -11.06 -16.62 -7.76
N VAL A 228 -10.20 -16.71 -6.74
CA VAL A 228 -10.53 -17.41 -5.49
C VAL A 228 -11.67 -16.70 -4.77
N GLU A 229 -11.63 -15.37 -4.65
CA GLU A 229 -12.74 -14.62 -4.03
C GLU A 229 -14.06 -14.79 -4.79
N LEU A 230 -14.04 -14.70 -6.12
CA LEU A 230 -15.21 -14.95 -6.95
C LEU A 230 -15.81 -16.34 -6.73
N CYS A 231 -14.98 -17.39 -6.70
CA CYS A 231 -15.46 -18.75 -6.45
C CYS A 231 -16.06 -18.91 -5.05
N ARG A 232 -15.46 -18.27 -4.04
CA ARG A 232 -15.95 -18.33 -2.65
C ARG A 232 -17.29 -17.61 -2.50
N ASP A 233 -17.46 -16.47 -3.15
CA ASP A 233 -18.70 -15.70 -3.12
C ASP A 233 -19.83 -16.43 -3.86
N ASP A 234 -19.56 -17.05 -5.02
CA ASP A 234 -20.51 -17.94 -5.71
C ASP A 234 -20.96 -19.10 -4.80
N LEU A 235 -20.00 -19.78 -4.17
CA LEU A 235 -20.31 -20.90 -3.28
C LEU A 235 -21.13 -20.45 -2.07
N ARG A 236 -20.83 -19.27 -1.49
CA ARG A 236 -21.61 -18.69 -0.39
C ARG A 236 -23.04 -18.40 -0.82
N ASP A 237 -23.25 -17.81 -1.99
CA ASP A 237 -24.58 -17.52 -2.54
C ASP A 237 -25.38 -18.80 -2.85
N ARG A 238 -24.72 -19.83 -3.38
CA ARG A 238 -25.35 -21.14 -3.62
C ARG A 238 -25.76 -21.84 -2.33
N ILE A 239 -25.02 -21.64 -1.24
CA ILE A 239 -25.37 -22.16 0.09
C ILE A 239 -26.54 -21.40 0.66
N SER A 240 -26.55 -20.06 0.59
CA SER A 240 -27.64 -19.24 1.14
C SER A 240 -28.99 -19.49 0.45
N LYS A 241 -28.98 -19.84 -0.84
CA LYS A 241 -30.17 -20.18 -1.63
C LYS A 241 -30.77 -21.56 -1.35
N LYS A 242 -30.04 -22.48 -0.70
CA LYS A 242 -30.60 -23.78 -0.28
C LYS A 242 -31.31 -23.60 1.06
N GLU A 243 -32.64 -23.55 1.04
CA GLU A 243 -33.47 -23.49 2.25
C GLU A 243 -33.06 -24.56 3.29
N PRO A 244 -33.06 -24.26 4.60
CA PRO A 244 -32.80 -25.26 5.61
C PRO A 244 -34.00 -26.22 5.70
N SER A 245 -33.91 -27.39 5.06
CA SER A 245 -34.93 -28.44 5.24
C SER A 245 -34.89 -28.93 6.69
N TRP A 246 -36.02 -28.83 7.39
CA TRP A 246 -36.19 -29.07 8.83
C TRP A 246 -35.79 -30.48 9.30
N THR A 247 -35.54 -31.43 8.40
CA THR A 247 -35.08 -32.81 8.71
C THR A 247 -33.55 -32.97 8.73
N SER A 248 -32.77 -31.95 8.35
CA SER A 248 -31.30 -32.05 8.27
C SER A 248 -30.57 -31.77 9.60
N TRP A 249 -31.27 -31.36 10.66
CA TRP A 249 -30.58 -30.94 11.90
C TRP A 249 -30.01 -32.11 12.73
N LEU A 250 -30.49 -33.34 12.53
CA LEU A 250 -30.05 -34.52 13.31
C LEU A 250 -28.98 -35.39 12.63
N THR A 251 -28.76 -35.27 11.32
CA THR A 251 -27.78 -36.08 10.58
C THR A 251 -26.63 -35.27 10.00
N ALA A 252 -26.62 -33.96 10.22
CA ALA A 252 -25.64 -33.04 9.66
C ALA A 252 -24.77 -32.38 10.75
N ALA A 253 -24.12 -33.21 11.57
CA ALA A 253 -22.83 -32.85 12.13
C ALA A 253 -21.79 -33.15 11.04
N PRO A 254 -21.45 -32.19 10.14
CA PRO A 254 -20.73 -30.95 10.48
C PRO A 254 -21.22 -29.71 9.69
N THR A 255 -22.53 -29.52 9.48
CA THR A 255 -23.09 -28.30 8.84
C THR A 255 -23.40 -27.20 9.86
N VAL A 256 -22.43 -26.88 10.70
CA VAL A 256 -22.42 -25.69 11.57
C VAL A 256 -21.34 -24.69 11.12
N TRP A 257 -20.61 -24.99 10.04
CA TRP A 257 -19.45 -24.21 9.61
C TRP A 257 -19.75 -22.83 8.99
N LEU A 258 -21.01 -22.50 8.66
CA LEU A 258 -21.31 -21.27 7.91
C LEU A 258 -22.48 -20.42 8.43
N THR A 259 -23.25 -20.83 9.46
CA THR A 259 -24.41 -20.03 9.93
C THR A 259 -24.71 -20.04 11.43
N ALA A 260 -23.93 -20.68 12.32
CA ALA A 260 -24.19 -20.60 13.76
C ALA A 260 -22.93 -20.44 14.62
N ALA A 261 -22.85 -19.28 15.28
CA ALA A 261 -21.89 -18.81 16.29
C ALA A 261 -20.48 -18.37 15.80
N PRO A 262 -19.94 -17.27 16.35
CA PRO A 262 -18.74 -16.57 15.87
C PRO A 262 -17.47 -17.32 16.33
N THR A 263 -17.18 -18.46 15.73
CA THR A 263 -15.82 -18.96 15.75
C THR A 263 -15.03 -18.16 14.73
N VAL A 264 -14.24 -17.19 15.21
CA VAL A 264 -13.34 -16.45 14.30
C VAL A 264 -12.39 -17.42 13.65
N ASN A 265 -12.58 -17.60 12.33
CA ASN A 265 -11.64 -18.28 11.48
C ASN A 265 -10.44 -17.33 11.27
N VAL A 266 -9.43 -17.48 12.12
CA VAL A 266 -8.20 -16.68 12.08
C VAL A 266 -7.48 -16.84 10.74
N ASP A 267 -7.57 -18.01 10.11
CA ASP A 267 -6.98 -18.26 8.80
C ASP A 267 -7.71 -17.46 7.71
N LEU A 268 -9.03 -17.36 7.79
CA LEU A 268 -9.82 -16.50 6.91
C LEU A 268 -9.47 -15.02 7.09
N LEU A 269 -9.33 -14.54 8.33
CA LEU A 269 -8.91 -13.15 8.59
C LEU A 269 -7.51 -12.87 8.05
N ARG A 270 -6.57 -13.80 8.25
CA ARG A 270 -5.21 -13.72 7.72
C ARG A 270 -5.22 -13.71 6.20
N MET A 271 -6.02 -14.57 5.57
CA MET A 271 -6.20 -14.60 4.12
C MET A 271 -6.73 -13.26 3.59
N LYS A 272 -7.79 -12.71 4.21
CA LYS A 272 -8.35 -11.41 3.82
C LYS A 272 -7.34 -10.26 3.96
N ALA A 273 -6.59 -10.22 5.06
CA ALA A 273 -5.55 -9.21 5.25
C ALA A 273 -4.45 -9.30 4.18
N LYS A 274 -4.04 -10.53 3.82
CA LYS A 274 -3.04 -10.76 2.77
C LYS A 274 -3.55 -10.47 1.37
N PHE A 275 -4.81 -10.79 1.08
CA PHE A 275 -5.46 -10.42 -0.19
C PHE A 275 -5.63 -8.90 -0.30
N ALA A 276 -5.98 -8.22 0.80
CA ALA A 276 -6.00 -6.77 0.84
C ALA A 276 -4.62 -6.16 0.53
N PHE A 277 -3.53 -6.81 0.94
CA PHE A 277 -2.17 -6.39 0.59
C PHE A 277 -1.84 -6.56 -0.89
N VAL A 278 -2.26 -7.67 -1.51
CA VAL A 278 -2.18 -7.83 -2.97
C VAL A 278 -2.98 -6.75 -3.69
N TYR A 279 -4.22 -6.49 -3.25
CA TYR A 279 -5.04 -5.43 -3.84
C TYR A 279 -4.40 -4.04 -3.66
N ALA A 280 -3.88 -3.72 -2.48
CA ALA A 280 -3.24 -2.43 -2.21
C ALA A 280 -2.00 -2.23 -3.10
N THR A 281 -1.13 -3.23 -3.20
CA THR A 281 0.07 -3.19 -4.08
C THR A 281 -0.30 -3.10 -5.56
N CYS A 282 -1.44 -3.65 -5.96
CA CYS A 282 -1.97 -3.53 -7.33
C CYS A 282 -2.87 -2.31 -7.56
N ALA A 283 -2.86 -1.33 -6.64
CA ALA A 283 -3.69 -0.12 -6.69
C ALA A 283 -5.22 -0.36 -6.79
N LYS A 284 -5.70 -1.51 -6.31
CA LYS A 284 -7.14 -1.84 -6.17
C LYS A 284 -7.64 -1.39 -4.79
N TRP A 285 -7.60 -0.08 -4.55
CA TRP A 285 -7.80 0.52 -3.23
C TRP A 285 -9.16 0.20 -2.59
N ASP A 286 -10.25 0.22 -3.36
CA ASP A 286 -11.60 -0.05 -2.83
C ASP A 286 -11.73 -1.47 -2.29
N LYS A 287 -11.18 -2.46 -3.01
CA LYS A 287 -11.17 -3.86 -2.56
C LYS A 287 -10.31 -4.04 -1.33
N ALA A 288 -9.10 -3.46 -1.33
CA ALA A 288 -8.20 -3.50 -0.17
C ALA A 288 -8.86 -2.90 1.07
N ARG A 289 -9.48 -1.72 0.94
CA ARG A 289 -10.21 -1.05 2.01
C ARG A 289 -11.38 -1.90 2.51
N SER A 290 -12.20 -2.45 1.62
CA SER A 290 -13.36 -3.27 1.99
C SER A 290 -12.94 -4.48 2.83
N LEU A 291 -11.92 -5.22 2.38
CA LEU A 291 -11.39 -6.36 3.12
C LEU A 291 -10.81 -5.96 4.47
N LEU A 292 -10.03 -4.88 4.53
CA LEU A 292 -9.43 -4.40 5.79
C LEU A 292 -10.46 -3.87 6.78
N GLN A 293 -11.53 -3.24 6.30
CA GLN A 293 -12.64 -2.82 7.15
C GLN A 293 -13.32 -4.03 7.81
N GLU A 294 -13.52 -5.10 7.05
CA GLU A 294 -14.06 -6.36 7.59
C GLU A 294 -13.09 -7.00 8.59
N VAL A 295 -11.80 -7.11 8.23
CA VAL A 295 -10.76 -7.66 9.11
C VAL A 295 -10.69 -6.89 10.41
N LYS A 296 -10.66 -5.55 10.36
CA LYS A 296 -10.65 -4.68 11.55
C LYS A 296 -11.90 -4.92 12.41
N THR A 297 -13.08 -4.91 11.80
CA THR A 297 -14.36 -5.09 12.52
C THR A 297 -14.41 -6.42 13.25
N ILE A 298 -14.00 -7.51 12.59
CA ILE A 298 -14.00 -8.84 13.21
C ILE A 298 -12.91 -8.92 14.30
N CYS A 299 -11.69 -8.43 14.04
CA CYS A 299 -10.61 -8.38 15.02
C CYS A 299 -11.02 -7.61 16.29
N ASP A 300 -11.61 -6.43 16.14
CA ASP A 300 -12.09 -5.62 17.26
C ASP A 300 -13.19 -6.35 18.04
N SER A 301 -14.13 -6.98 17.34
CA SER A 301 -15.26 -7.69 17.99
C SER A 301 -14.84 -8.94 18.78
N VAL A 302 -13.78 -9.62 18.35
CA VAL A 302 -13.42 -10.94 18.90
C VAL A 302 -12.14 -10.94 19.72
N LEU A 303 -11.12 -10.21 19.27
CA LEU A 303 -9.84 -10.09 19.98
C LEU A 303 -9.82 -8.86 20.90
N GLY A 304 -10.72 -7.89 20.67
CA GLY A 304 -10.71 -6.59 21.31
C GLY A 304 -9.78 -5.60 20.59
N ALA A 305 -10.08 -4.30 20.73
CA ALA A 305 -9.31 -3.22 20.09
C ALA A 305 -7.84 -3.15 20.58
N HIS A 306 -7.54 -3.67 21.76
CA HIS A 306 -6.20 -3.65 22.35
C HIS A 306 -5.28 -4.76 21.81
N ASN A 307 -5.83 -5.76 21.12
CA ASN A 307 -5.04 -6.88 20.63
C ASN A 307 -4.07 -6.41 19.52
N PRO A 308 -2.80 -6.86 19.52
CA PRO A 308 -1.81 -6.47 18.51
C PRO A 308 -2.28 -6.69 17.05
N ARG A 309 -3.12 -7.70 16.80
CA ARG A 309 -3.67 -7.95 15.45
C ARG A 309 -4.73 -6.93 15.06
N SER A 310 -5.58 -6.51 15.99
CA SER A 310 -6.57 -5.45 15.78
C SER A 310 -5.90 -4.10 15.52
N ARG A 311 -4.85 -3.79 16.29
CA ARG A 311 -4.02 -2.60 16.11
C ARG A 311 -3.33 -2.58 14.74
N ARG A 312 -2.69 -3.69 14.35
CA ARG A 312 -2.08 -3.87 13.02
C ARG A 312 -3.09 -3.72 11.87
N ALA A 313 -4.28 -4.32 11.99
CA ALA A 313 -5.34 -4.17 10.99
C ALA A 313 -5.83 -2.72 10.86
N THR A 314 -5.92 -2.01 11.98
CA THR A 314 -6.30 -0.58 12.00
C THR A 314 -5.27 0.30 11.32
N LEU A 315 -3.98 0.09 11.59
CA LEU A 315 -2.90 0.80 10.90
C LEU A 315 -2.91 0.52 9.40
N PHE A 316 -3.04 -0.74 9.00
CA PHE A 316 -3.03 -1.08 7.58
C PHE A 316 -4.24 -0.50 6.85
N LEU A 317 -5.43 -0.49 7.48
CA LEU A 317 -6.58 0.24 6.95
C LEU A 317 -6.27 1.73 6.80
N SER A 318 -5.64 2.36 7.80
CA SER A 318 -5.27 3.78 7.73
C SER A 318 -4.30 4.07 6.58
N ASP A 319 -3.32 3.19 6.32
CA ASP A 319 -2.38 3.35 5.20
C ASP A 319 -3.12 3.31 3.84
N VAL A 320 -4.05 2.36 3.67
CA VAL A 320 -4.89 2.29 2.46
C VAL A 320 -5.76 3.55 2.30
N LEU A 321 -6.29 4.10 3.40
CA LEU A 321 -7.04 5.35 3.38
C LEU A 321 -6.19 6.54 2.93
N LEU A 322 -4.91 6.60 3.33
CA LEU A 322 -3.99 7.63 2.84
C LEU A 322 -3.76 7.51 1.33
N CYS A 323 -3.57 6.29 0.81
CA CYS A 323 -3.45 6.06 -0.64
C CYS A 323 -4.71 6.46 -1.42
N MET A 324 -5.88 6.43 -0.78
CA MET A 324 -7.16 6.87 -1.34
C MET A 324 -7.43 8.36 -1.17
N ASP A 325 -6.48 9.12 -0.62
CA ASP A 325 -6.61 10.54 -0.32
C ASP A 325 -7.70 10.86 0.73
N ARG A 326 -7.92 9.91 1.66
CA ARG A 326 -8.91 10.00 2.75
C ARG A 326 -8.18 10.22 4.08
N SER A 327 -7.36 11.25 4.13
CA SER A 327 -6.44 11.54 5.24
C SER A 327 -7.13 11.89 6.56
N VAL A 328 -8.35 12.44 6.51
CA VAL A 328 -9.16 12.70 7.72
C VAL A 328 -9.55 11.38 8.39
N GLU A 329 -10.13 10.44 7.64
CA GLU A 329 -10.51 9.13 8.20
C GLU A 329 -9.29 8.32 8.66
N ALA A 330 -8.15 8.44 7.96
CA ALA A 330 -6.91 7.83 8.39
C ALA A 330 -6.42 8.42 9.73
N ALA A 331 -6.45 9.75 9.87
CA ALA A 331 -6.09 10.43 11.12
C ALA A 331 -7.02 10.03 12.27
N ASP A 332 -8.33 9.99 12.06
CA ASP A 332 -9.31 9.61 13.09
C ASP A 332 -9.05 8.18 13.61
N LEU A 333 -8.75 7.24 12.70
CA LEU A 333 -8.38 5.87 13.07
C LEU A 333 -7.07 5.84 13.87
N GLN A 334 -6.07 6.60 13.44
CA GLN A 334 -4.75 6.65 14.08
C GLN A 334 -4.79 7.36 15.44
N GLU A 335 -5.60 8.40 15.61
CA GLU A 335 -5.83 9.10 16.89
C GLU A 335 -6.54 8.19 17.91
N ALA A 336 -7.62 7.52 17.49
CA ALA A 336 -8.31 6.55 18.32
C ALA A 336 -7.39 5.38 18.73
N LEU A 337 -6.56 4.91 17.80
CA LEU A 337 -5.56 3.89 18.07
C LEU A 337 -4.45 4.40 19.00
N LEU A 338 -3.96 5.62 18.82
CA LEU A 338 -2.91 6.20 19.67
C LEU A 338 -3.39 6.31 21.11
N LYS A 339 -4.64 6.76 21.32
CA LYS A 339 -5.27 6.78 22.65
C LYS A 339 -5.33 5.37 23.24
N THR A 340 -5.81 4.41 22.45
CA THR A 340 -5.91 3.01 22.86
C THR A 340 -4.54 2.42 23.23
N CYS A 341 -3.49 2.69 22.48
CA CYS A 341 -2.14 2.23 22.80
C CYS A 341 -1.57 2.92 24.04
N SER A 342 -1.77 4.25 24.16
CA SER A 342 -1.28 5.03 25.30
C SER A 342 -1.90 4.56 26.61
N ASP A 343 -3.21 4.27 26.63
CA ASP A 343 -3.93 3.82 27.83
C ASP A 343 -3.54 2.40 28.25
N PHE A 344 -3.22 1.51 27.30
CA PHE A 344 -3.00 0.07 27.57
C PHE A 344 -1.53 -0.35 27.62
N LEU A 345 -0.70 0.17 26.73
CA LEU A 345 0.73 -0.14 26.63
C LEU A 345 1.60 0.91 27.32
N GLY A 346 1.08 2.13 27.48
CA GLY A 346 1.84 3.30 27.91
C GLY A 346 2.40 4.11 26.74
N LYS A 347 2.69 5.38 27.03
CA LYS A 347 3.14 6.38 26.03
C LYS A 347 4.49 6.05 25.38
N ASP A 348 5.38 5.38 26.12
CA ASP A 348 6.75 5.08 25.67
C ASP A 348 6.86 3.68 25.06
N HIS A 349 5.77 2.93 24.92
CA HIS A 349 5.82 1.60 24.30
C HIS A 349 6.16 1.71 22.80
N PRO A 350 7.02 0.83 22.24
CA PRO A 350 7.39 0.87 20.82
C PRO A 350 6.21 0.94 19.85
N GLU A 351 5.14 0.18 20.11
CA GLU A 351 3.94 0.23 19.26
C GLU A 351 3.17 1.56 19.40
N THR A 352 3.10 2.16 20.58
CA THR A 352 2.51 3.50 20.79
C THR A 352 3.30 4.55 20.01
N LEU A 353 4.64 4.49 20.09
CA LEU A 353 5.54 5.40 19.36
C LEU A 353 5.39 5.22 17.84
N ARG A 354 5.23 4.00 17.35
CA ARG A 354 4.99 3.73 15.92
C ARG A 354 3.67 4.35 15.44
N VAL A 355 2.60 4.20 16.22
CA VAL A 355 1.30 4.86 15.92
C VAL A 355 1.45 6.38 15.94
N MET A 356 2.19 6.93 16.91
CA MET A 356 2.47 8.36 17.01
C MET A 356 3.22 8.89 15.78
N SER A 357 4.24 8.17 15.32
CA SER A 357 4.98 8.50 14.10
C SER A 357 4.09 8.47 12.84
N LYS A 358 3.25 7.43 12.69
CA LYS A 358 2.30 7.32 11.57
C LYS A 358 1.26 8.44 11.59
N LEU A 359 0.69 8.77 12.76
CA LEU A 359 -0.21 9.91 12.91
C LEU A 359 0.49 11.23 12.53
N GLY A 360 1.71 11.45 13.00
CA GLY A 360 2.50 12.62 12.62
C GLY A 360 2.68 12.75 11.10
N GLY A 361 2.95 11.65 10.40
CA GLY A 361 3.01 11.62 8.94
C GLY A 361 1.68 11.98 8.26
N THR A 362 0.56 11.48 8.77
CA THR A 362 -0.78 11.84 8.27
C THR A 362 -1.10 13.31 8.50
N LEU A 363 -0.81 13.84 9.69
CA LEU A 363 -1.02 15.26 10.01
C LEU A 363 -0.14 16.18 9.16
N TRP A 364 1.08 15.75 8.85
CA TRP A 364 1.97 16.43 7.90
C TRP A 364 1.34 16.53 6.51
N GLN A 365 0.72 15.45 5.99
CA GLN A 365 0.03 15.48 4.69
C GLN A 365 -1.16 16.45 4.70
N ARG A 366 -1.83 16.58 5.84
CA ARG A 366 -2.93 17.54 6.06
C ARG A 366 -2.46 18.99 6.28
N GLY A 367 -1.15 19.23 6.38
CA GLY A 367 -0.59 20.55 6.65
C GLY A 367 -0.63 21.00 8.11
N GLN A 368 -0.99 20.11 9.03
CA GLN A 368 -0.99 20.37 10.47
C GLN A 368 0.43 20.20 11.04
N TYR A 369 1.37 21.00 10.54
CA TYR A 369 2.82 20.79 10.75
C TYR A 369 3.26 20.94 12.20
N THR A 370 2.64 21.81 12.99
CA THR A 370 2.97 21.98 14.41
C THR A 370 2.65 20.73 15.21
N THR A 371 1.43 20.21 15.07
CA THR A 371 1.01 18.98 15.75
C THR A 371 1.79 17.76 15.26
N ALA A 372 2.07 17.69 13.96
CA ALA A 372 2.93 16.67 13.38
C ALA A 372 4.34 16.70 13.99
N LEU A 373 4.93 17.89 14.13
CA LEU A 373 6.26 18.09 14.71
C LEU A 373 6.31 17.60 16.16
N ASP A 374 5.34 17.99 16.99
CA ASP A 374 5.29 17.61 18.41
C ASP A 374 5.18 16.09 18.58
N LEU A 375 4.32 15.45 17.79
CA LEU A 375 4.16 13.99 17.79
C LEU A 375 5.44 13.29 17.31
N GLN A 376 6.04 13.74 16.22
CA GLN A 376 7.23 13.10 15.66
C GLN A 376 8.47 13.29 16.53
N ARG A 377 8.66 14.48 17.15
CA ARG A 377 9.74 14.68 18.13
C ARG A 377 9.57 13.75 19.32
N SER A 378 8.35 13.63 19.85
CA SER A 378 8.06 12.71 20.95
C SER A 378 8.31 11.25 20.55
N ALA A 379 7.87 10.86 19.35
CA ALA A 379 8.07 9.51 18.83
C ALA A 379 9.55 9.17 18.66
N VAL A 380 10.33 10.04 18.01
CA VAL A 380 11.78 9.85 17.78
C VAL A 380 12.53 9.78 19.11
N ALA A 381 12.22 10.65 20.06
CA ALA A 381 12.85 10.63 21.38
C ALA A 381 12.58 9.30 22.11
N GLY A 382 11.33 8.83 22.11
CA GLY A 382 10.98 7.54 22.69
C GLY A 382 11.63 6.36 21.96
N MET A 383 11.64 6.36 20.62
CA MET A 383 12.22 5.28 19.82
C MET A 383 13.73 5.18 19.99
N ARG A 384 14.45 6.30 20.10
CA ARG A 384 15.89 6.31 20.41
C ARG A 384 16.19 5.59 21.73
N VAL A 385 15.32 5.75 22.73
CA VAL A 385 15.47 5.09 24.04
C VAL A 385 15.08 3.61 23.99
N GLN A 386 13.97 3.28 23.32
CA GLN A 386 13.35 1.94 23.40
C GLN A 386 13.82 0.97 22.33
N LEU A 387 14.12 1.47 21.13
CA LEU A 387 14.51 0.68 19.97
C LEU A 387 15.97 0.89 19.56
N THR A 388 16.66 1.90 20.11
CA THR A 388 17.98 2.43 19.69
C THR A 388 17.90 3.34 18.45
N ALA A 389 18.95 4.13 18.23
CA ALA A 389 19.04 5.06 17.10
C ALA A 389 19.21 4.35 15.73
N GLU A 390 19.77 3.14 15.72
CA GLU A 390 20.07 2.40 14.48
C GLU A 390 18.93 1.49 14.02
N HIS A 391 17.87 1.37 14.82
CA HIS A 391 16.72 0.53 14.48
C HIS A 391 15.95 1.10 13.27
N PRO A 392 15.52 0.25 12.31
CA PRO A 392 14.80 0.69 11.10
C PRO A 392 13.64 1.65 11.37
N ASP A 393 12.77 1.33 12.33
CA ASP A 393 11.64 2.20 12.69
C ASP A 393 12.08 3.57 13.22
N THR A 394 13.19 3.63 13.99
CA THR A 394 13.75 4.88 14.50
C THR A 394 14.30 5.72 13.35
N LEU A 395 15.01 5.10 12.41
CA LEU A 395 15.56 5.77 11.24
C LEU A 395 14.46 6.32 10.32
N GLU A 396 13.38 5.56 10.08
CA GLU A 396 12.20 6.05 9.35
C GLU A 396 11.54 7.23 10.08
N ALA A 397 11.43 7.17 11.41
CA ALA A 397 10.88 8.27 12.20
C ALA A 397 11.77 9.53 12.16
N ILE A 398 13.11 9.37 12.18
CA ILE A 398 14.07 10.48 12.05
C ILE A 398 13.94 11.15 10.66
N ASP A 399 13.88 10.38 9.57
CA ASP A 399 13.68 10.93 8.22
C ASP A 399 12.35 11.69 8.11
N ASN A 400 11.27 11.12 8.66
CA ASN A 400 9.96 11.79 8.69
C ASN A 400 9.98 13.07 9.53
N LEU A 401 10.69 13.09 10.65
CA LEU A 401 10.89 14.30 11.44
C LEU A 401 11.67 15.36 10.64
N GLY A 402 12.73 14.96 9.94
CA GLY A 402 13.50 15.85 9.05
C GLY A 402 12.62 16.55 8.02
N ARG A 403 11.69 15.82 7.39
CA ARG A 403 10.71 16.37 6.44
C ARG A 403 9.76 17.38 7.08
N THR A 404 9.38 17.17 8.33
CA THR A 404 8.45 18.04 9.05
C THR A 404 9.15 19.30 9.54
N VAL A 405 10.35 19.18 10.10
CA VAL A 405 11.17 20.33 10.52
C VAL A 405 11.43 21.26 9.34
N ALA A 406 11.75 20.72 8.15
CA ALA A 406 11.95 21.53 6.95
C ALA A 406 10.73 22.38 6.54
N LYS A 407 9.51 22.03 6.98
CA LYS A 407 8.30 22.79 6.65
C LYS A 407 8.19 24.13 7.37
N PHE A 408 9.07 24.44 8.31
CA PHE A 408 9.06 25.73 9.01
C PHE A 408 9.89 26.81 8.31
N TRP A 409 10.74 26.45 7.33
CA TRP A 409 11.45 27.38 6.43
C TRP A 409 12.31 28.45 7.13
N THR A 410 12.70 28.23 8.37
CA THR A 410 13.70 29.06 9.06
C THR A 410 15.10 28.48 8.83
N PRO A 411 16.17 29.31 8.83
CA PRO A 411 17.54 28.81 8.68
C PRO A 411 17.86 27.66 9.65
N ASP A 412 17.48 27.80 10.92
CA ASP A 412 17.67 26.77 11.94
C ASP A 412 16.93 25.47 11.62
N SER A 413 15.69 25.56 11.12
CA SER A 413 14.91 24.37 10.74
C SER A 413 15.47 23.65 9.51
N ILE A 414 15.99 24.39 8.53
CA ILE A 414 16.62 23.79 7.35
C ILE A 414 17.90 23.06 7.76
N GLU A 415 18.69 23.64 8.67
CA GLU A 415 19.90 23.01 9.18
C GLU A 415 19.62 21.79 10.08
N GLU A 416 18.63 21.88 10.98
CA GLU A 416 18.18 20.72 11.79
C GLU A 416 17.69 19.58 10.87
N SER A 417 16.92 19.90 9.82
CA SER A 417 16.48 18.91 8.83
C SER A 417 17.65 18.24 8.09
N ARG A 418 18.69 19.00 7.71
CA ARG A 418 19.90 18.45 7.08
C ARG A 418 20.58 17.42 7.98
N VAL A 419 20.72 17.73 9.27
CA VAL A 419 21.33 16.83 10.25
C VAL A 419 20.51 15.55 10.39
N LEU A 420 19.18 15.66 10.56
CA LEU A 420 18.29 14.51 10.70
C LEU A 420 18.32 13.59 9.47
N HIS A 421 18.25 14.16 8.26
CA HIS A 421 18.32 13.35 7.04
C HIS A 421 19.68 12.68 6.87
N THR A 422 20.78 13.35 7.23
CA THR A 422 22.12 12.76 7.18
C THR A 422 22.23 11.56 8.13
N GLU A 423 21.78 11.72 9.38
CA GLU A 423 21.71 10.65 10.37
C GLU A 423 20.89 9.45 9.86
N ALA A 424 19.70 9.70 9.32
CA ALA A 424 18.84 8.65 8.78
C ALA A 424 19.50 7.92 7.60
N ILE A 425 20.11 8.64 6.65
CA ILE A 425 20.79 8.05 5.48
C ILE A 425 21.98 7.18 5.91
N GLU A 426 22.80 7.65 6.85
CA GLU A 426 23.93 6.87 7.36
C GLU A 426 23.48 5.57 8.02
N GLY A 427 22.46 5.64 8.87
CA GLY A 427 21.87 4.46 9.51
C GLY A 427 21.24 3.50 8.49
N MET A 428 20.39 4.01 7.59
CA MET A 428 19.72 3.19 6.58
C MET A 428 20.71 2.57 5.59
N THR A 429 21.80 3.26 5.27
CA THR A 429 22.87 2.73 4.43
C THR A 429 23.55 1.54 5.10
N LYS A 430 23.80 1.59 6.41
CA LYS A 430 24.37 0.48 7.18
C LYS A 430 23.38 -0.69 7.32
N THR A 431 22.10 -0.40 7.57
CA THR A 431 21.09 -1.41 7.90
C THR A 431 20.47 -2.08 6.68
N HIS A 432 20.18 -1.32 5.62
CA HIS A 432 19.49 -1.81 4.41
C HIS A 432 20.34 -1.77 3.13
N GLY A 433 21.43 -1.00 3.14
CA GLY A 433 22.26 -0.74 1.97
C GLY A 433 21.96 0.61 1.30
N ALA A 434 22.95 1.12 0.57
CA ALA A 434 22.94 2.46 -0.04
C ALA A 434 21.86 2.66 -1.12
N GLU A 435 21.43 1.57 -1.76
CA GLU A 435 20.49 1.55 -2.88
C GLU A 435 19.11 0.99 -2.50
N HIS A 436 18.84 0.77 -1.21
CA HIS A 436 17.52 0.35 -0.74
C HIS A 436 16.50 1.49 -0.96
N ALA A 437 15.25 1.13 -1.22
CA ALA A 437 14.21 2.10 -1.59
C ALA A 437 14.02 3.22 -0.54
N GLN A 438 14.05 2.87 0.76
CA GLN A 438 13.96 3.86 1.84
C GLN A 438 15.20 4.75 1.92
N THR A 439 16.40 4.20 1.73
CA THR A 439 17.66 4.99 1.69
C THR A 439 17.64 5.99 0.53
N LEU A 440 17.16 5.57 -0.64
CA LEU A 440 17.03 6.45 -1.80
C LEU A 440 16.01 7.59 -1.54
N ALA A 441 14.87 7.28 -0.89
CA ALA A 441 13.88 8.29 -0.52
C ALA A 441 14.45 9.34 0.47
N ALA A 442 15.21 8.89 1.48
CA ALA A 442 15.86 9.78 2.43
C ALA A 442 16.91 10.68 1.74
N LYS A 443 17.67 10.13 0.78
CA LYS A 443 18.61 10.90 -0.06
C LYS A 443 17.90 12.00 -0.87
N GLU A 444 16.74 11.72 -1.47
CA GLU A 444 15.96 12.75 -2.17
C GLU A 444 15.48 13.86 -1.24
N ASN A 445 15.06 13.51 -0.02
CA ASN A 445 14.69 14.50 0.98
C ASN A 445 15.88 15.40 1.29
N LEU A 446 17.06 14.81 1.53
CA LEU A 446 18.30 15.58 1.75
C LEU A 446 18.65 16.48 0.56
N CYS A 447 18.56 16.00 -0.69
CA CYS A 447 18.82 16.82 -1.89
C CYS A 447 17.98 18.10 -1.89
N ARG A 448 16.70 18.01 -1.52
CA ARG A 448 15.82 19.19 -1.43
C ARG A 448 16.30 20.18 -0.36
N ILE A 449 16.78 19.69 0.78
CA ILE A 449 17.34 20.54 1.85
C ILE A 449 18.65 21.20 1.40
N LEU A 450 19.52 20.45 0.72
CA LEU A 450 20.79 20.97 0.18
C LEU A 450 20.56 22.11 -0.82
N VAL A 451 19.56 21.98 -1.69
CA VAL A 451 19.16 23.05 -2.63
C VAL A 451 18.67 24.31 -1.90
N LEU A 452 17.98 24.17 -0.76
CA LEU A 452 17.52 25.32 0.03
C LEU A 452 18.64 26.05 0.76
N LEU A 453 19.67 25.31 1.18
CA LEU A 453 20.88 25.90 1.76
C LEU A 453 21.67 26.67 0.70
N GLY A 454 21.81 26.08 -0.49
CA GLY A 454 22.50 26.68 -1.64
C GLY A 454 24.02 26.77 -1.47
N GLY A 455 24.69 27.54 -2.33
CA GLY A 455 26.15 27.69 -2.31
C GLY A 455 26.85 26.36 -2.62
N ASP A 456 27.84 26.00 -1.80
CA ASP A 456 28.65 24.78 -1.99
C ASP A 456 27.82 23.48 -1.94
N TYR A 457 26.62 23.52 -1.34
CA TYR A 457 25.71 22.38 -1.27
C TYR A 457 25.08 22.00 -2.61
N PHE A 458 25.12 22.87 -3.63
CA PHE A 458 24.56 22.56 -4.95
C PHE A 458 25.26 21.38 -5.62
N ASN A 459 26.59 21.30 -5.53
CA ASN A 459 27.36 20.18 -6.10
C ASN A 459 27.02 18.87 -5.39
N MET A 460 26.91 18.89 -4.06
CA MET A 460 26.51 17.73 -3.28
C MET A 460 25.09 17.26 -3.65
N ALA A 461 24.16 18.19 -3.86
CA ALA A 461 22.80 17.87 -4.29
C ALA A 461 22.78 17.25 -5.69
N ASP A 462 23.58 17.77 -6.63
CA ASP A 462 23.64 17.28 -8.01
C ASP A 462 24.19 15.86 -8.10
N GLU A 463 25.31 15.58 -7.43
CA GLU A 463 25.90 14.24 -7.37
C GLU A 463 24.95 13.22 -6.73
N LEU A 464 24.39 13.57 -5.57
CA LEU A 464 23.48 12.69 -4.83
C LEU A 464 22.24 12.37 -5.65
N MET A 465 21.67 13.38 -6.30
CA MET A 465 20.41 13.22 -7.03
C MET A 465 20.57 12.51 -8.37
N SER A 466 21.68 12.75 -9.06
CA SER A 466 22.08 12.00 -10.25
C SER A 466 22.16 10.51 -9.93
N HIS A 467 22.84 10.15 -8.84
CA HIS A 467 22.93 8.76 -8.39
C HIS A 467 21.54 8.14 -8.10
N VAL A 468 20.67 8.84 -7.36
CA VAL A 468 19.31 8.35 -7.08
C VAL A 468 18.52 8.09 -8.37
N LEU A 469 18.55 9.04 -9.31
CA LEU A 469 17.83 8.93 -10.57
C LEU A 469 18.33 7.75 -11.41
N GLU A 470 19.64 7.57 -11.55
CA GLU A 470 20.21 6.47 -12.32
C GLU A 470 19.95 5.11 -11.69
N THR A 471 20.02 4.99 -10.36
CA THR A 471 19.65 3.76 -9.65
C THR A 471 18.17 3.42 -9.89
N ARG A 472 17.26 4.39 -9.82
CA ARG A 472 15.83 4.16 -10.08
C ARG A 472 15.53 3.82 -11.53
N LYS A 473 16.19 4.48 -12.50
CA LYS A 473 16.08 4.12 -13.92
C LYS A 473 16.51 2.67 -14.17
N THR A 474 17.59 2.23 -13.51
CA THR A 474 18.14 0.88 -13.67
C THR A 474 17.24 -0.18 -13.05
N LYS A 475 16.73 0.06 -11.83
CA LYS A 475 15.91 -0.92 -11.10
C LYS A 475 14.44 -0.93 -11.53
N LEU A 476 13.83 0.25 -11.60
CA LEU A 476 12.38 0.42 -11.77
C LEU A 476 11.98 0.75 -13.22
N GLY A 477 12.93 1.16 -14.05
CA GLY A 477 12.68 1.67 -15.38
C GLY A 477 12.33 3.16 -15.41
N LYS A 478 12.35 3.73 -16.62
CA LYS A 478 12.22 5.19 -16.86
C LYS A 478 10.83 5.74 -16.59
N GLU A 479 9.79 4.92 -16.75
CA GLU A 479 8.39 5.37 -16.63
C GLU A 479 7.76 5.10 -15.25
N HIS A 480 8.51 4.47 -14.34
CA HIS A 480 8.02 4.17 -12.99
C HIS A 480 7.79 5.47 -12.19
N ALA A 481 6.72 5.51 -11.40
CA ALA A 481 6.31 6.73 -10.68
C ALA A 481 7.42 7.33 -9.79
N GLN A 482 8.21 6.48 -9.12
CA GLN A 482 9.36 6.93 -8.32
C GLN A 482 10.52 7.47 -9.17
N THR A 483 10.70 6.97 -10.39
CA THR A 483 11.70 7.50 -11.33
C THR A 483 11.27 8.87 -11.88
N LEU A 484 9.97 9.04 -12.15
CA LEU A 484 9.40 10.32 -12.57
C LEU A 484 9.48 11.37 -11.45
N LEU A 485 9.23 10.98 -10.20
CA LEU A 485 9.43 11.86 -9.03
C LEU A 485 10.90 12.26 -8.87
N ALA A 486 11.83 11.32 -9.00
CA ALA A 486 13.27 11.62 -8.99
C ALA A 486 13.66 12.56 -10.14
N THR A 487 13.04 12.42 -11.31
CA THR A 487 13.27 13.32 -12.46
C THR A 487 12.84 14.75 -12.12
N ALA A 488 11.66 14.93 -11.52
CA ALA A 488 11.16 16.25 -11.11
C ALA A 488 11.98 16.86 -9.97
N ASN A 489 12.43 16.05 -9.02
CA ASN A 489 13.30 16.55 -7.97
C ASN A 489 14.73 16.84 -8.50
N TYR A 490 15.20 16.14 -9.54
CA TYR A 490 16.49 16.45 -10.16
C TYR A 490 16.44 17.73 -10.99
N SER A 491 15.33 18.04 -11.64
CA SER A 491 15.16 19.34 -12.31
C SER A 491 15.19 20.51 -11.31
N ILE A 492 14.64 20.33 -10.10
CA ILE A 492 14.79 21.30 -8.99
C ILE A 492 16.27 21.53 -8.66
N VAL A 493 17.06 20.47 -8.57
CA VAL A 493 18.52 20.56 -8.30
C VAL A 493 19.24 21.29 -9.42
N LYS A 494 18.98 20.92 -10.69
CA LYS A 494 19.57 21.58 -11.87
C LYS A 494 19.23 23.06 -11.93
N CYS A 495 17.98 23.41 -11.62
CA CYS A 495 17.55 24.79 -11.50
C CYS A 495 18.30 25.54 -10.38
N GLY A 496 18.56 24.89 -9.24
CA GLY A 496 19.37 25.46 -8.15
C GLY A 496 20.84 25.71 -8.52
N VAL A 497 21.42 24.82 -9.33
CA VAL A 497 22.79 24.96 -9.90
C VAL A 497 22.85 26.04 -10.99
N GLY A 498 21.71 26.48 -11.53
CA GLY A 498 21.60 27.45 -12.61
C GLY A 498 21.56 26.85 -14.02
N ASP A 499 21.45 25.53 -14.14
CA ASP A 499 21.30 24.82 -15.42
C ASP A 499 19.81 24.67 -15.77
N PHE A 500 19.21 25.79 -16.20
CA PHE A 500 17.78 25.87 -16.49
C PHE A 500 17.36 25.04 -17.71
N ASP A 501 18.25 24.90 -18.70
CA ASP A 501 17.98 24.15 -19.93
C ASP A 501 17.87 22.65 -19.65
N GLU A 502 18.79 22.11 -18.84
CA GLU A 502 18.72 20.71 -18.41
C GLU A 502 17.50 20.48 -17.50
N ALA A 503 17.19 21.42 -16.61
CA ALA A 503 16.00 21.34 -15.76
C ALA A 503 14.70 21.26 -16.58
N GLU A 504 14.55 22.13 -17.58
CA GLU A 504 13.39 22.10 -18.50
C GLU A 504 13.37 20.82 -19.34
N ARG A 505 14.54 20.34 -19.82
CA ARG A 505 14.64 19.08 -20.56
C ARG A 505 14.17 17.88 -19.74
N LEU A 506 14.60 17.77 -18.49
CA LEU A 506 14.17 16.71 -17.57
C LEU A 506 12.65 16.72 -17.39
N MET A 507 12.06 17.89 -17.16
CA MET A 507 10.61 18.03 -17.01
C MET A 507 9.84 17.72 -18.30
N SER A 508 10.34 18.18 -19.45
CA SER A 508 9.72 17.96 -20.76
C SER A 508 9.69 16.47 -21.15
N LEU A 509 10.62 15.67 -20.64
CA LEU A 509 10.63 14.21 -20.83
C LEU A 509 9.74 13.47 -19.83
N GLY A 510 9.77 13.87 -18.55
CA GLY A 510 9.07 13.15 -17.48
C GLY A 510 7.58 13.49 -17.35
N LEU A 511 7.21 14.77 -17.50
CA LEU A 511 5.85 15.23 -17.23
C LEU A 511 4.80 14.60 -18.17
N PRO A 512 5.00 14.48 -19.50
CA PRO A 512 4.03 13.83 -20.37
C PRO A 512 3.78 12.35 -20.01
N ILE A 513 4.82 11.66 -19.52
CA ILE A 513 4.71 10.27 -19.07
C ILE A 513 3.89 10.20 -17.77
N ALA A 514 4.14 11.13 -16.83
CA ALA A 514 3.38 11.22 -15.59
C ALA A 514 1.90 11.54 -15.87
N GLU A 515 1.60 12.46 -16.77
CA GLU A 515 0.23 12.81 -17.20
C GLU A 515 -0.47 11.62 -17.86
N ARG A 516 0.23 10.89 -18.74
CA ARG A 516 -0.30 9.69 -19.40
C ARG A 516 -0.60 8.57 -18.41
N ASN A 517 0.30 8.31 -17.46
CA ASN A 517 0.20 7.16 -16.56
C ASN A 517 -0.69 7.42 -15.34
N LEU A 518 -0.62 8.62 -14.75
CA LEU A 518 -1.31 8.97 -13.51
C LEU A 518 -2.59 9.78 -13.76
N GLY A 519 -2.69 10.42 -14.92
CA GLY A 519 -3.73 11.38 -15.26
C GLY A 519 -3.30 12.82 -14.98
N GLU A 520 -3.77 13.76 -15.81
CA GLU A 520 -3.38 15.17 -15.74
C GLU A 520 -3.76 15.86 -14.42
N ASN A 521 -4.80 15.39 -13.72
CA ASN A 521 -5.22 15.96 -12.44
C ASN A 521 -4.57 15.27 -11.24
N HIS A 522 -3.73 14.26 -11.46
CA HIS A 522 -3.05 13.57 -10.37
C HIS A 522 -2.03 14.51 -9.70
N ILE A 523 -1.89 14.37 -8.39
CA ILE A 523 -1.06 15.24 -7.55
C ILE A 523 0.40 15.30 -8.02
N GLY A 524 0.94 14.17 -8.49
CA GLY A 524 2.29 14.08 -9.04
C GLY A 524 2.46 14.81 -10.38
N ALA A 525 1.43 14.80 -11.24
CA ALA A 525 1.45 15.53 -12.51
C ALA A 525 1.33 17.04 -12.27
N LEU A 526 0.44 17.45 -11.35
CA LEU A 526 0.30 18.85 -10.94
C LEU A 526 1.57 19.39 -10.26
N PHE A 527 2.23 18.58 -9.44
CA PHE A 527 3.54 18.91 -8.87
C PHE A 527 4.58 19.12 -9.97
N GLY A 528 4.68 18.21 -10.95
CA GLY A 528 5.59 18.37 -12.08
C GLY A 528 5.33 19.65 -12.88
N ARG A 529 4.05 20.01 -13.11
CA ARG A 529 3.70 21.30 -13.73
C ARG A 529 4.12 22.50 -12.90
N GLN A 530 3.91 22.47 -11.59
CA GLN A 530 4.38 23.55 -10.72
C GLN A 530 5.90 23.71 -10.82
N VAL A 531 6.66 22.61 -10.79
CA VAL A 531 8.12 22.64 -10.95
C VAL A 531 8.53 23.23 -12.29
N LEU A 532 7.90 22.81 -13.38
CA LEU A 532 8.15 23.37 -14.72
C LEU A 532 7.85 24.87 -14.75
N ALA A 533 6.74 25.32 -14.19
CA ALA A 533 6.43 26.74 -14.10
C ALA A 533 7.49 27.54 -13.35
N CYS A 534 8.03 27.00 -12.25
CA CYS A 534 9.13 27.64 -11.52
C CYS A 534 10.42 27.72 -12.35
N ILE A 535 10.72 26.70 -13.17
CA ILE A 535 11.86 26.74 -14.11
C ILE A 535 11.63 27.82 -15.17
N LEU A 536 10.44 27.89 -15.76
CA LEU A 536 10.06 28.92 -16.73
C LEU A 536 10.18 30.34 -16.13
N MET A 537 9.83 30.53 -14.86
CA MET A 537 10.05 31.80 -14.15
C MET A 537 11.52 32.19 -14.09
N GLN A 538 12.42 31.24 -13.83
CA GLN A 538 13.86 31.48 -13.79
C GLN A 538 14.43 31.85 -15.16
N GLN A 539 13.85 31.31 -16.24
CA GLN A 539 14.18 31.68 -17.62
C GLN A 539 13.53 33.02 -18.06
N GLY A 540 12.76 33.69 -17.19
CA GLY A 540 12.06 34.94 -17.52
C GLY A 540 10.79 34.76 -18.37
N ARG A 541 10.35 33.52 -18.62
CA ARG A 541 9.12 33.17 -19.36
C ARG A 541 7.88 33.26 -18.45
N LEU A 542 7.68 34.44 -17.88
CA LEU A 542 6.71 34.66 -16.80
C LEU A 542 5.26 34.40 -17.23
N SER A 543 4.86 34.76 -18.44
CA SER A 543 3.48 34.57 -18.93
C SER A 543 3.09 33.09 -19.01
N GLU A 544 4.01 32.25 -19.52
CA GLU A 544 3.80 30.79 -19.62
C GLU A 544 3.74 30.16 -18.23
N ALA A 545 4.63 30.58 -17.32
CA ALA A 545 4.63 30.11 -15.95
C ALA A 545 3.34 30.47 -15.20
N GLU A 546 2.84 31.70 -15.36
CA GLU A 546 1.60 32.16 -14.73
C GLU A 546 0.40 31.36 -15.21
N GLU A 547 0.26 31.14 -16.52
CA GLU A 547 -0.83 30.33 -17.08
C GLU A 547 -0.81 28.92 -16.48
N MET A 548 0.37 28.32 -16.40
CA MET A 548 0.55 26.99 -15.82
C MET A 548 0.18 26.95 -14.33
N LEU A 549 0.67 27.92 -13.54
CA LEU A 549 0.38 28.03 -12.11
C LEU A 549 -1.12 28.27 -11.84
N ARG A 550 -1.79 29.12 -12.63
CA ARG A 550 -3.24 29.33 -12.53
C ARG A 550 -4.02 28.04 -12.79
N ARG A 551 -3.64 27.29 -13.82
CA ARG A 551 -4.27 25.99 -14.11
C ARG A 551 -4.04 25.01 -12.95
N VAL A 552 -2.83 24.96 -12.39
CA VAL A 552 -2.51 24.10 -11.25
C VAL A 552 -3.35 24.47 -10.03
N THR A 553 -3.39 25.74 -9.62
CA THR A 553 -4.13 26.17 -8.43
C THR A 553 -5.64 26.00 -8.57
N GLU A 554 -6.20 26.20 -9.77
CA GLU A 554 -7.62 25.98 -10.06
C GLU A 554 -7.95 24.48 -10.06
N LYS A 555 -7.12 23.63 -10.68
CA LYS A 555 -7.31 22.18 -10.61
C LYS A 555 -7.24 21.67 -9.19
N GLN A 556 -6.25 22.11 -8.41
CA GLN A 556 -6.12 21.77 -6.99
C GLN A 556 -7.32 22.23 -6.16
N LYS A 557 -7.92 23.37 -6.49
CA LYS A 557 -9.17 23.86 -5.86
C LYS A 557 -10.37 22.98 -6.21
N SER A 558 -10.44 22.51 -7.45
CA SER A 558 -11.56 21.71 -7.97
C SER A 558 -11.48 20.21 -7.68
N MET A 559 -10.32 19.69 -7.26
CA MET A 559 -10.19 18.30 -6.85
C MET A 559 -11.17 18.02 -5.69
N GLU A 560 -11.90 16.89 -5.76
CA GLU A 560 -12.99 16.52 -4.85
C GLU A 560 -12.69 16.85 -3.38
N SER A 561 -13.75 17.15 -2.60
CA SER A 561 -13.70 17.63 -1.20
C SER A 561 -12.94 16.77 -0.18
N ARG A 562 -12.24 15.71 -0.59
CA ARG A 562 -11.46 14.79 0.23
C ARG A 562 -10.19 15.45 0.80
N ARG A 563 -9.60 16.43 0.10
CA ARG A 563 -8.42 17.20 0.55
C ARG A 563 -8.73 18.53 1.22
N GLY A 564 -9.96 19.03 1.07
CA GLY A 564 -10.34 20.40 1.41
C GLY A 564 -9.72 21.46 0.47
N ASN A 565 -10.24 22.69 0.54
CA ASN A 565 -9.86 23.80 -0.38
C ASN A 565 -8.43 24.34 -0.19
N TYR A 566 -7.76 23.94 0.89
CA TYR A 566 -6.50 24.51 1.37
C TYR A 566 -5.39 23.47 1.59
N HIS A 567 -5.38 22.40 0.79
CA HIS A 567 -4.30 21.41 0.84
C HIS A 567 -2.91 22.07 0.66
N PRO A 568 -1.87 21.67 1.40
CA PRO A 568 -0.56 22.31 1.36
C PRO A 568 0.08 22.46 -0.03
N ASP A 569 -0.11 21.47 -0.92
CA ASP A 569 0.37 21.55 -2.31
C ASP A 569 -0.18 22.77 -3.05
N ARG A 570 -1.43 23.15 -2.77
CA ARG A 570 -2.06 24.33 -3.37
C ARG A 570 -1.49 25.63 -2.80
N LEU A 571 -1.23 25.65 -1.50
CA LEU A 571 -0.62 26.81 -0.86
C LEU A 571 0.76 27.09 -1.44
N GLY A 572 1.56 26.04 -1.70
CA GLY A 572 2.84 26.18 -2.41
C GLY A 572 2.68 26.79 -3.80
N ALA A 573 1.74 26.28 -4.61
CA ALA A 573 1.48 26.81 -5.95
C ALA A 573 0.93 28.25 -5.94
N LEU A 574 0.12 28.64 -4.94
CA LEU A 574 -0.35 30.02 -4.76
C LEU A 574 0.79 30.99 -4.41
N ILE A 575 1.77 30.54 -3.61
CA ILE A 575 2.98 31.33 -3.30
C ILE A 575 3.78 31.58 -4.57
N ASP A 576 3.99 30.55 -5.39
CA ASP A 576 4.71 30.69 -6.65
C ASP A 576 3.93 31.55 -7.66
N LEU A 577 2.59 31.45 -7.69
CA LEU A 577 1.73 32.32 -8.49
C LEU A 577 1.79 33.78 -8.05
N ALA A 578 1.82 34.04 -6.74
CA ALA A 578 1.98 35.38 -6.19
C ALA A 578 3.33 35.98 -6.61
N ARG A 579 4.42 35.21 -6.45
CA ARG A 579 5.75 35.62 -6.93
C ARG A 579 5.75 35.91 -8.43
N CYS A 580 5.19 35.02 -9.24
CA CYS A 580 5.12 35.19 -10.70
C CYS A 580 4.38 36.48 -11.08
N SER A 581 3.22 36.71 -10.48
CA SER A 581 2.41 37.92 -10.69
C SER A 581 3.16 39.19 -10.29
N TYR A 582 3.88 39.16 -9.16
CA TYR A 582 4.72 40.28 -8.73
C TYR A 582 5.86 40.56 -9.71
N LEU A 583 6.55 39.53 -10.20
CA LEU A 583 7.64 39.69 -11.18
C LEU A 583 7.15 40.28 -12.52
N GLN A 584 5.88 40.10 -12.87
CA GLN A 584 5.24 40.74 -14.03
C GLN A 584 4.72 42.16 -13.74
N GLY A 585 4.83 42.66 -12.51
CA GLY A 585 4.25 43.95 -12.09
C GLY A 585 2.74 43.92 -11.86
N LYS A 586 2.11 42.73 -11.83
CA LYS A 586 0.67 42.55 -11.59
C LYS A 586 0.37 42.50 -10.09
N ILE A 587 0.57 43.64 -9.42
CA ILE A 587 0.52 43.74 -7.94
C ILE A 587 -0.81 43.27 -7.35
N ALA A 588 -1.94 43.71 -7.90
CA ALA A 588 -3.27 43.31 -7.42
C ALA A 588 -3.51 41.78 -7.50
N GLU A 589 -2.92 41.10 -8.50
CA GLU A 589 -3.05 39.65 -8.65
C GLU A 589 -2.15 38.88 -7.69
N SER A 590 -0.94 39.42 -7.46
CA SER A 590 -0.02 38.91 -6.44
C SER A 590 -0.64 39.00 -5.04
N VAL A 591 -1.19 40.17 -4.68
CA VAL A 591 -1.86 40.39 -3.39
C VAL A 591 -3.01 39.41 -3.18
N ARG A 592 -3.88 39.21 -4.19
CA ARG A 592 -4.98 38.23 -4.12
C ARG A 592 -4.47 36.80 -3.86
N SER A 593 -3.39 36.41 -4.56
CA SER A 593 -2.79 35.08 -4.38
C SER A 593 -2.19 34.91 -2.98
N CYS A 594 -1.53 35.96 -2.45
CA CYS A 594 -1.05 35.98 -1.06
C CYS A 594 -2.20 35.86 -0.06
N GLU A 595 -3.30 36.61 -0.24
CA GLU A 595 -4.44 36.58 0.67
C GLU A 595 -5.09 35.19 0.72
N GLU A 596 -5.30 34.56 -0.43
CA GLU A 596 -5.85 33.21 -0.50
C GLU A 596 -4.92 32.18 0.17
N ALA A 597 -3.60 32.29 -0.03
CA ALA A 597 -2.63 31.42 0.62
C ALA A 597 -2.60 31.63 2.16
N ILE A 598 -2.68 32.89 2.62
CA ILE A 598 -2.72 33.22 4.05
C ILE A 598 -3.99 32.66 4.69
N GLU A 599 -5.15 32.84 4.07
CA GLU A 599 -6.42 32.25 4.54
C GLU A 599 -6.33 30.73 4.62
N GLY A 600 -5.69 30.10 3.63
CA GLY A 600 -5.44 28.68 3.63
C GLY A 600 -4.59 28.21 4.80
N PHE A 601 -3.46 28.88 5.08
CA PHE A 601 -2.65 28.58 6.27
C PHE A 601 -3.44 28.74 7.58
N THR A 602 -4.26 29.78 7.71
CA THR A 602 -5.13 29.98 8.88
C THR A 602 -6.17 28.86 9.03
N SER A 603 -6.63 28.27 7.92
CA SER A 603 -7.62 27.20 7.93
C SER A 603 -7.05 25.83 8.33
N ILE A 604 -5.79 25.56 8.01
CA ILE A 604 -5.16 24.24 8.24
C ILE A 604 -4.23 24.19 9.46
N ALA A 605 -3.71 25.33 9.92
CA ALA A 605 -2.74 25.40 11.01
C ALA A 605 -3.37 25.93 12.30
N ILE A 606 -3.03 25.31 13.43
CA ILE A 606 -3.46 25.76 14.77
C ILE A 606 -2.73 27.03 15.19
N GLN A 607 -1.46 27.16 14.79
CA GLN A 607 -0.61 28.30 15.05
C GLN A 607 -0.21 28.97 13.73
N GLU A 608 0.16 30.24 13.81
CA GLU A 608 0.60 30.97 12.62
C GLU A 608 1.89 30.36 12.05
N HIS A 609 1.81 29.91 10.80
CA HIS A 609 2.92 29.30 10.10
C HIS A 609 3.94 30.35 9.63
N PRO A 610 5.27 30.12 9.71
CA PRO A 610 6.28 31.09 9.28
C PRO A 610 6.10 31.60 7.84
N LEU A 611 5.69 30.71 6.93
CA LEU A 611 5.35 31.10 5.54
C LEU A 611 4.18 32.09 5.48
N ALA A 612 3.16 31.92 6.32
CA ALA A 612 2.02 32.84 6.35
C ALA A 612 2.46 34.24 6.82
N SER A 613 3.32 34.30 7.85
CA SER A 613 3.91 35.58 8.31
C SER A 613 4.78 36.23 7.23
N SER A 614 5.60 35.45 6.53
CA SER A 614 6.40 35.93 5.39
C SER A 614 5.52 36.47 4.26
N LEU A 615 4.42 35.80 3.92
CA LEU A 615 3.48 36.27 2.91
C LEU A 615 2.73 37.53 3.34
N LYS A 616 2.35 37.66 4.62
CA LYS A 616 1.76 38.90 5.15
C LYS A 616 2.73 40.08 4.97
N ALA A 617 4.00 39.88 5.31
CA ALA A 617 5.03 40.89 5.13
C ALA A 617 5.23 41.26 3.64
N ALA A 618 5.31 40.26 2.76
CA ALA A 618 5.40 40.48 1.31
C ALA A 618 4.20 41.28 0.77
N ARG A 619 2.99 40.90 1.18
CA ARG A 619 1.74 41.59 0.82
C ARG A 619 1.74 43.05 1.28
N GLU A 620 2.09 43.31 2.54
CA GLU A 620 2.14 44.66 3.07
C GLU A 620 3.18 45.53 2.34
N GLN A 621 4.34 44.97 2.02
CA GLN A 621 5.37 45.67 1.28
C GLN A 621 4.90 46.05 -0.13
N MET A 622 4.23 45.13 -0.84
CA MET A 622 3.62 45.41 -2.15
C MET A 622 2.59 46.54 -2.08
N LEU A 623 1.68 46.51 -1.10
CA LEU A 623 0.66 47.55 -0.93
C LEU A 623 1.27 48.92 -0.59
N ARG A 624 2.33 48.95 0.22
CA ARG A 624 3.07 50.20 0.51
C ARG A 624 3.72 50.76 -0.75
N GLN A 625 4.34 49.91 -1.57
CA GLN A 625 4.98 50.32 -2.83
C GLN A 625 3.96 50.87 -3.83
N GLU A 626 2.79 50.24 -3.94
CA GLU A 626 1.69 50.71 -4.79
C GLU A 626 1.10 52.04 -4.30
N GLY A 627 0.89 52.19 -2.99
CA GLY A 627 0.45 53.45 -2.39
C GLY A 627 1.45 54.60 -2.55
N GLN A 628 2.75 54.32 -2.47
CA GLN A 628 3.81 55.30 -2.75
C GLN A 628 3.87 55.68 -4.24
N ALA A 629 3.66 54.72 -5.15
CA ALA A 629 3.58 54.98 -6.58
C ALA A 629 2.41 55.93 -6.92
N ASN A 630 1.28 55.77 -6.22
CA ASN A 630 0.08 56.58 -6.44
C ASN A 630 0.11 57.97 -5.77
N SER A 631 0.99 58.21 -4.79
CA SER A 631 0.99 59.44 -3.97
C SER A 631 2.04 60.49 -4.34
N ASN A 632 2.83 60.30 -5.42
CA ASN A 632 3.88 61.25 -5.86
C ASN A 632 4.92 61.65 -4.78
N VAL A 633 5.02 60.90 -3.68
CA VAL A 633 6.01 61.11 -2.62
C VAL A 633 7.40 60.69 -3.13
N LYS A 634 8.46 61.45 -2.78
CA LYS A 634 9.85 61.14 -3.18
C LYS A 634 10.19 59.68 -2.90
N ARG A 635 10.54 58.93 -3.96
CA ARG A 635 10.95 57.52 -3.88
C ARG A 635 12.25 57.40 -3.08
N GLY A 636 12.17 56.86 -1.87
CA GLY A 636 13.34 56.27 -1.21
C GLY A 636 13.79 54.98 -1.94
N PRO A 637 14.94 54.40 -1.59
CA PRO A 637 15.35 53.11 -2.15
C PRO A 637 14.27 52.06 -1.88
N GLN A 638 13.70 51.48 -2.94
CA GLN A 638 12.71 50.41 -2.83
C GLN A 638 13.41 49.12 -2.43
N THR A 639 13.20 48.66 -1.20
CA THR A 639 13.53 47.29 -0.80
C THR A 639 12.72 46.30 -1.64
N LYS A 640 13.38 45.28 -2.20
CA LYS A 640 12.71 44.22 -2.99
C LYS A 640 11.74 43.42 -2.10
N VAL A 641 10.57 43.07 -2.65
CA VAL A 641 9.62 42.19 -1.97
C VAL A 641 10.18 40.77 -1.94
N VAL A 642 10.30 40.20 -0.74
CA VAL A 642 10.83 38.85 -0.55
C VAL A 642 9.69 37.87 -0.41
N PHE A 643 9.62 36.89 -1.30
CA PHE A 643 8.70 35.75 -1.22
C PHE A 643 9.42 34.53 -0.67
N PRO A 644 8.74 33.68 0.13
CA PRO A 644 9.34 32.45 0.63
C PRO A 644 9.66 31.47 -0.51
N ALA A 645 10.84 30.85 -0.46
CA ALA A 645 11.25 29.83 -1.43
C ALA A 645 10.50 28.52 -1.16
N ILE A 646 9.93 27.88 -2.20
CA ILE A 646 9.24 26.58 -2.09
C ILE A 646 10.12 25.42 -2.58
N PHE A 647 11.01 25.68 -3.53
CA PHE A 647 11.92 24.68 -4.09
C PHE A 647 13.39 25.11 -4.03
N PHE A 648 13.67 26.35 -4.40
CA PHE A 648 15.00 26.96 -4.41
C PHE A 648 14.89 28.48 -4.21
N LYS A 649 15.98 29.12 -3.81
CA LYS A 649 16.07 30.57 -3.72
C LYS A 649 16.14 31.16 -5.13
N PHE A 650 15.37 32.22 -5.37
CA PHE A 650 15.46 32.98 -6.61
C PHE A 650 16.66 33.94 -6.52
N PRO A 651 17.47 34.11 -7.57
CA PRO A 651 18.56 35.07 -7.56
C PRO A 651 18.02 36.48 -7.32
N GLU A 652 18.61 37.22 -6.38
CA GLU A 652 18.16 38.56 -5.99
C GLU A 652 18.56 39.67 -6.97
N ASN A 653 18.87 39.34 -8.23
CA ASN A 653 19.41 40.29 -9.22
C ASN A 653 18.39 41.32 -9.68
#